data_AF-A0A8D0AB89-F1
#
_entry.id   AF-A0A8D0AB89-F1
#
_cell.length_a   1.000
_cell.length_b   1.000
_cell.length_c   1.000
_cell.angle_alpha   90.00
_cell.angle_beta   90.00
_cell.angle_gamma   90.00
#
_symmetry.space_group_name_H-M   'P 1'
#
loop_
_entity.id
_entity.type
_entity.pdbx_description
1 polymer ?
#
loop_
_entity_poly.entity_id
_entity_poly.type
_entity_poly.pdbx_seq_one_letter_code
_entity_poly.pdbx_strand_id
1 'polypeptide(L)'
;FDTFYLDINKEGGLTSISFPAIGTGNLGFPKDLAASLMLDEILAFSSTKQPKHLKKVVIILYSQDAQTIQVFSDEFTKKFPSASVDPLPTTSQQSTGPFSKVVSSSGMHETTMGSVAVQVVTGDITKETTDVIVNSTNETFSLKSGVSKAIMDAAGQAVDAECQNLSTQPNTGMIITQPGNLKCKKILHLAGQTDPVKINKVVKDALQMCVKNSHTSVSFPAIGTGQGNVQARQVADAMLDAVVDVLSQYPSGPLKTVRIVIFQPPMLKEFCNSMQQREATDPKGTGGFLVNIGAKIKSLFISGSVDKPKKEEDFVIEALKVDPAVFHICGESQAKVNSAKQWINDLISKEQQRLCIQDNSILSFSDADHQRIVDIQNKRGVTIKIDSKTAQASVTIEGLSKDVLNASDEIHKMLVVVRNEEELKKKVELAGTVAEWQYLQQGQQFQSFDSMGNFELEQALQKKLPNVKVTVRGQDYTVAMPKGPATDNQGRTLQIKRIDKLKDEDLPEFWDAMPANTSCQAVPIAAGTTEHTEVLNLFRATCTQNVIKIERIQNPLLWKSLQIKKRDMEQRNNHQNNESRLFHGTCHSTVDHINEHGFNRSYAGKNAACYGNGTYFAVNASYSASNTYSKPNQTGEKCMYLCRVLTGDFTAGQQNMIMPPAKGTVSVQKYDSVVDNVAKPAMFVIFHDSQAYPEYLITFK
;
A
#
# COMPACT_ATOMS: atom_id res chain seq x y z
N PHE A 1 -40.92 -12.53 -44.31
CA PHE A 1 -40.19 -11.25 -44.36
C PHE A 1 -40.43 -10.65 -45.73
N ASP A 2 -40.38 -9.33 -45.88
CA ASP A 2 -40.59 -8.68 -47.19
C ASP A 2 -39.72 -7.42 -47.31
N THR A 3 -39.26 -7.14 -48.52
CA THR A 3 -38.33 -6.07 -48.94
C THR A 3 -38.68 -4.69 -48.40
N PHE A 4 -39.97 -4.42 -48.17
CA PHE A 4 -40.52 -3.13 -47.75
C PHE A 4 -39.82 -2.55 -46.51
N TYR A 5 -39.48 -3.38 -45.51
CA TYR A 5 -38.82 -2.94 -44.28
C TYR A 5 -37.35 -2.52 -44.46
N LEU A 6 -36.69 -2.95 -45.55
CA LEU A 6 -35.30 -2.60 -45.85
C LEU A 6 -35.22 -1.37 -46.77
N ASP A 7 -36.16 -1.19 -47.70
CA ASP A 7 -36.19 -0.01 -48.59
C ASP A 7 -36.56 1.29 -47.87
N ILE A 8 -37.33 1.26 -46.76
CA ILE A 8 -37.63 2.46 -45.92
C ILE A 8 -36.34 3.21 -45.49
N ASN A 9 -35.22 2.52 -45.30
CA ASN A 9 -33.95 3.15 -44.91
C ASN A 9 -33.27 3.96 -46.04
N LYS A 10 -33.71 3.87 -47.30
CA LYS A 10 -33.11 4.65 -48.40
C LYS A 10 -33.39 6.14 -48.27
N GLU A 11 -34.56 6.53 -47.74
CA GLU A 11 -34.95 7.94 -47.63
C GLU A 11 -34.46 8.58 -46.33
N GLY A 12 -34.39 7.81 -45.23
CA GLY A 12 -33.93 8.31 -43.92
C GLY A 12 -32.41 8.45 -43.76
N GLY A 13 -31.60 8.02 -44.73
CA GLY A 13 -30.13 8.08 -44.67
C GLY A 13 -29.49 7.20 -43.58
N LEU A 14 -30.25 6.28 -42.98
CA LEU A 14 -29.84 5.51 -41.81
C LEU A 14 -28.80 4.44 -42.16
N THR A 15 -27.71 4.41 -41.37
CA THR A 15 -26.56 3.52 -41.63
C THR A 15 -26.66 2.16 -40.97
N SER A 16 -27.63 1.94 -40.08
CA SER A 16 -27.85 0.65 -39.42
C SER A 16 -29.32 0.42 -39.05
N ILE A 17 -29.77 -0.84 -39.12
CA ILE A 17 -31.10 -1.27 -38.65
C ILE A 17 -31.00 -2.54 -37.80
N SER A 18 -31.91 -2.69 -36.85
CA SER A 18 -32.04 -3.87 -36.00
C SER A 18 -33.43 -4.51 -36.13
N PHE A 19 -33.49 -5.84 -36.25
CA PHE A 19 -34.73 -6.61 -36.29
C PHE A 19 -34.75 -7.65 -35.16
N PRO A 20 -35.88 -7.86 -34.45
CA PRO A 20 -36.04 -9.04 -33.60
C PRO A 20 -36.21 -10.29 -34.46
N ALA A 21 -36.17 -11.49 -33.86
CA ALA A 21 -36.62 -12.72 -34.54
C ALA A 21 -38.16 -12.67 -34.77
N ILE A 22 -38.59 -12.11 -35.90
CA ILE A 22 -40.01 -11.86 -36.17
C ILE A 22 -40.75 -13.18 -36.35
N GLY A 23 -41.79 -13.39 -35.54
CA GLY A 23 -42.69 -14.55 -35.59
C GLY A 23 -42.37 -15.68 -34.61
N THR A 24 -41.14 -15.78 -34.10
CA THR A 24 -40.70 -16.96 -33.32
C THR A 24 -41.18 -17.00 -31.86
N GLY A 25 -41.71 -15.90 -31.35
CA GLY A 25 -42.36 -15.81 -30.05
C GLY A 25 -43.81 -16.31 -30.08
N ASN A 26 -44.75 -15.51 -29.53
CA ASN A 26 -46.16 -15.89 -29.36
C ASN A 26 -46.92 -16.24 -30.66
N LEU A 27 -46.35 -15.97 -31.85
CA LEU A 27 -46.92 -16.36 -33.14
C LEU A 27 -46.50 -17.78 -33.59
N GLY A 28 -45.59 -18.43 -32.85
CA GLY A 28 -45.24 -19.85 -33.04
C GLY A 28 -44.53 -20.20 -34.35
N PHE A 29 -44.00 -19.20 -35.09
CA PHE A 29 -43.35 -19.45 -36.38
C PHE A 29 -42.04 -20.24 -36.19
N PRO A 30 -41.75 -21.28 -37.00
CA PRO A 30 -40.57 -22.13 -36.82
C PRO A 30 -39.27 -21.32 -36.78
N LYS A 31 -38.46 -21.55 -35.73
CA LYS A 31 -37.26 -20.75 -35.40
C LYS A 31 -36.20 -20.81 -36.49
N ASP A 32 -36.06 -21.98 -37.12
CA ASP A 32 -35.17 -22.32 -38.23
C ASP A 32 -35.61 -21.67 -39.54
N LEU A 33 -36.92 -21.76 -39.85
CA LEU A 33 -37.47 -21.14 -41.04
C LEU A 33 -37.43 -19.61 -40.94
N ALA A 34 -37.67 -19.04 -39.75
CA ALA A 34 -37.45 -17.62 -39.48
C ALA A 34 -35.98 -17.22 -39.68
N ALA A 35 -35.04 -17.99 -39.12
CA ALA A 35 -33.61 -17.73 -39.27
C ALA A 35 -33.17 -17.72 -40.73
N SER A 36 -33.54 -18.75 -41.52
CA SER A 36 -33.20 -18.80 -42.94
C SER A 36 -33.82 -17.63 -43.69
N LEU A 37 -35.15 -17.44 -43.63
CA LEU A 37 -35.86 -16.41 -44.39
C LEU A 37 -35.38 -14.99 -44.06
N MET A 38 -35.02 -14.70 -42.81
CA MET A 38 -34.45 -13.40 -42.43
C MET A 38 -33.07 -13.18 -43.05
N LEU A 39 -32.19 -14.18 -43.00
CA LEU A 39 -30.83 -14.07 -43.53
C LEU A 39 -30.78 -14.10 -45.05
N ASP A 40 -31.64 -14.90 -45.68
CA ASP A 40 -31.78 -14.98 -47.14
C ASP A 40 -32.30 -13.65 -47.73
N GLU A 41 -33.26 -13.00 -47.07
CA GLU A 41 -33.77 -11.67 -47.49
C GLU A 41 -32.71 -10.57 -47.32
N ILE A 42 -31.95 -10.58 -46.22
CA ILE A 42 -30.83 -9.64 -46.00
C ILE A 42 -29.73 -9.84 -47.05
N LEU A 43 -29.40 -11.10 -47.39
CA LEU A 43 -28.47 -11.45 -48.47
C LEU A 43 -28.97 -10.97 -49.84
N ALA A 44 -30.25 -11.22 -50.16
CA ALA A 44 -30.86 -10.82 -51.41
C ALA A 44 -30.87 -9.29 -51.57
N PHE A 45 -31.28 -8.55 -50.53
CA PHE A 45 -31.29 -7.08 -50.53
C PHE A 45 -29.88 -6.50 -50.72
N SER A 46 -28.88 -7.01 -49.98
CA SER A 46 -27.49 -6.59 -50.10
C SER A 46 -26.93 -6.82 -51.51
N SER A 47 -27.17 -8.02 -52.06
CA SER A 47 -26.62 -8.45 -53.34
C SER A 47 -27.29 -7.79 -54.56
N THR A 48 -28.61 -7.56 -54.50
CA THR A 48 -29.38 -7.10 -55.67
C THR A 48 -29.62 -5.59 -55.72
N LYS A 49 -29.67 -4.89 -54.58
CA LYS A 49 -30.02 -3.46 -54.52
C LYS A 49 -28.87 -2.50 -54.17
N GLN A 50 -27.66 -3.00 -53.92
CA GLN A 50 -26.46 -2.25 -53.50
C GLN A 50 -26.77 -1.03 -52.61
N PRO A 51 -27.19 -1.22 -51.36
CA PRO A 51 -27.64 -0.14 -50.48
C PRO A 51 -26.51 0.85 -50.16
N LYS A 52 -26.61 2.08 -50.70
CA LYS A 52 -25.57 3.12 -50.58
C LYS A 52 -25.28 3.61 -49.16
N HIS A 53 -26.22 3.45 -48.23
CA HIS A 53 -26.15 4.03 -46.87
C HIS A 53 -26.18 2.98 -45.75
N LEU A 54 -26.99 1.93 -45.88
CA LEU A 54 -27.15 0.90 -44.86
C LEU A 54 -25.93 -0.03 -44.82
N LYS A 55 -25.14 0.04 -43.72
CA LYS A 55 -23.86 -0.68 -43.55
C LYS A 55 -23.89 -1.80 -42.50
N LYS A 56 -24.84 -1.78 -41.56
CA LYS A 56 -24.96 -2.79 -40.49
C LYS A 56 -26.42 -3.21 -40.30
N VAL A 57 -26.69 -4.50 -40.46
CA VAL A 57 -27.97 -5.11 -40.06
C VAL A 57 -27.72 -5.97 -38.83
N VAL A 58 -28.55 -5.83 -37.80
CA VAL A 58 -28.42 -6.59 -36.55
C VAL A 58 -29.70 -7.40 -36.32
N ILE A 59 -29.56 -8.70 -36.07
CA ILE A 59 -30.68 -9.51 -35.58
C ILE A 59 -30.56 -9.58 -34.05
N ILE A 60 -31.57 -9.08 -33.34
CA ILE A 60 -31.63 -9.05 -31.88
C ILE A 60 -32.45 -10.25 -31.40
N LEU A 61 -31.82 -11.10 -30.59
CA LEU A 61 -32.42 -12.32 -30.07
C LEU A 61 -32.61 -12.17 -28.55
N TYR A 62 -33.72 -12.68 -28.02
CA TYR A 62 -34.02 -12.56 -26.59
C TYR A 62 -33.10 -13.45 -25.76
N SER A 63 -32.34 -12.85 -24.83
CA SER A 63 -31.21 -13.49 -24.13
C SER A 63 -31.54 -14.75 -23.32
N GLN A 64 -32.82 -15.00 -23.00
CA GLN A 64 -33.26 -16.20 -22.30
C GLN A 64 -33.81 -17.29 -23.24
N ASP A 65 -34.09 -17.00 -24.51
CA ASP A 65 -34.49 -18.02 -25.50
C ASP A 65 -33.25 -18.63 -26.17
N ALA A 66 -32.56 -19.48 -25.42
CA ALA A 66 -31.37 -20.18 -25.87
C ALA A 66 -31.60 -21.01 -27.16
N GLN A 67 -32.81 -21.49 -27.41
CA GLN A 67 -33.14 -22.21 -28.65
C GLN A 67 -33.15 -21.28 -29.87
N THR A 68 -33.81 -20.11 -29.78
CA THR A 68 -33.80 -19.15 -30.90
C THR A 68 -32.38 -18.60 -31.13
N ILE A 69 -31.62 -18.36 -30.05
CA ILE A 69 -30.20 -17.96 -30.14
C ILE A 69 -29.37 -19.01 -30.90
N GLN A 70 -29.46 -20.28 -30.50
CA GLN A 70 -28.70 -21.36 -31.13
C GLN A 70 -29.04 -21.48 -32.62
N VAL A 71 -30.34 -21.58 -32.94
CA VAL A 71 -30.81 -21.81 -34.32
C VAL A 71 -30.45 -20.66 -35.27
N PHE A 72 -30.55 -19.40 -34.85
CA PHE A 72 -30.09 -18.27 -35.67
C PHE A 72 -28.56 -18.23 -35.80
N SER A 73 -27.81 -18.64 -34.78
CA SER A 73 -26.34 -18.68 -34.82
C SER A 73 -25.82 -19.77 -35.76
N ASP A 74 -26.45 -20.95 -35.74
CA ASP A 74 -26.10 -22.07 -36.61
C ASP A 74 -26.42 -21.74 -38.08
N GLU A 75 -27.60 -21.19 -38.37
CA GLU A 75 -27.98 -20.80 -39.73
C GLU A 75 -27.13 -19.63 -40.27
N PHE A 76 -26.73 -18.69 -39.40
CA PHE A 76 -25.76 -17.64 -39.77
C PHE A 76 -24.39 -18.23 -40.12
N THR A 77 -23.84 -19.10 -39.26
CA THR A 77 -22.54 -19.75 -39.48
C THR A 77 -22.55 -20.59 -40.76
N LYS A 78 -23.67 -21.27 -41.03
CA LYS A 78 -23.92 -22.08 -42.24
C LYS A 78 -24.01 -21.24 -43.53
N LYS A 79 -24.61 -20.05 -43.49
CA LYS A 79 -24.70 -19.14 -44.67
C LYS A 79 -23.43 -18.29 -44.88
N PHE A 80 -22.65 -18.04 -43.82
CA PHE A 80 -21.44 -17.19 -43.86
C PHE A 80 -20.16 -17.94 -43.41
N PRO A 81 -19.83 -19.13 -43.94
CA PRO A 81 -18.74 -19.97 -43.43
C PRO A 81 -17.34 -19.37 -43.60
N SER A 82 -17.18 -18.38 -44.47
CA SER A 82 -15.91 -17.69 -44.76
C SER A 82 -15.72 -16.36 -44.03
N ALA A 83 -16.63 -15.99 -43.12
CA ALA A 83 -16.53 -14.74 -42.37
C ALA A 83 -15.45 -14.85 -41.29
N SER A 84 -14.29 -14.20 -41.48
CA SER A 84 -13.29 -14.06 -40.44
C SER A 84 -13.86 -13.26 -39.27
N VAL A 85 -13.71 -13.80 -38.05
CA VAL A 85 -14.23 -13.15 -36.83
C VAL A 85 -13.21 -12.12 -36.34
N ASP A 86 -13.08 -11.03 -37.10
CA ASP A 86 -12.31 -9.85 -36.74
C ASP A 86 -13.11 -9.01 -35.70
N PRO A 87 -12.63 -8.83 -34.45
CA PRO A 87 -13.48 -8.39 -33.35
C PRO A 87 -13.56 -6.86 -33.20
N LEU A 88 -14.59 -6.22 -33.77
CA LEU A 88 -14.97 -4.81 -33.53
C LEU A 88 -16.41 -4.52 -34.06
N PRO A 89 -17.15 -3.47 -33.62
CA PRO A 89 -17.20 -2.79 -32.32
C PRO A 89 -18.62 -2.80 -31.65
N THR A 90 -18.66 -2.30 -30.40
CA THR A 90 -19.79 -1.66 -29.68
C THR A 90 -21.05 -2.46 -29.30
N THR A 91 -21.30 -2.53 -27.97
CA THR A 91 -22.59 -2.45 -27.22
C THR A 91 -23.75 -3.40 -27.59
N SER A 92 -24.44 -4.07 -26.66
CA SER A 92 -24.46 -3.95 -25.18
C SER A 92 -25.10 -5.18 -24.51
N GLN A 93 -24.90 -5.31 -23.19
CA GLN A 93 -25.55 -6.28 -22.27
C GLN A 93 -25.04 -7.73 -22.38
N GLN A 94 -24.74 -8.47 -21.30
CA GLN A 94 -24.74 -8.15 -19.86
C GLN A 94 -23.35 -8.42 -19.27
N SER A 95 -22.73 -7.38 -18.72
CA SER A 95 -21.43 -7.39 -18.07
C SER A 95 -21.62 -6.89 -16.63
N THR A 96 -21.09 -7.60 -15.63
CA THR A 96 -21.62 -7.57 -14.25
C THR A 96 -21.09 -6.45 -13.32
N GLY A 97 -20.75 -5.29 -13.88
CA GLY A 97 -20.27 -4.12 -13.13
C GLY A 97 -20.92 -2.81 -13.61
N PRO A 98 -21.12 -1.80 -12.73
CA PRO A 98 -21.76 -0.54 -13.09
C PRO A 98 -20.84 0.41 -13.88
N PHE A 99 -19.54 0.18 -13.90
CA PHE A 99 -18.55 1.00 -14.58
C PHE A 99 -18.07 0.35 -15.88
N SER A 100 -17.77 1.17 -16.88
CA SER A 100 -17.01 0.74 -18.06
C SER A 100 -15.54 0.46 -17.70
N LYS A 101 -14.78 -0.08 -18.65
CA LYS A 101 -13.35 -0.41 -18.46
C LYS A 101 -12.55 0.83 -18.03
N VAL A 102 -11.75 0.74 -16.97
CA VAL A 102 -10.97 1.87 -16.46
C VAL A 102 -9.80 2.17 -17.40
N VAL A 103 -9.80 3.36 -17.97
CA VAL A 103 -8.67 3.92 -18.71
C VAL A 103 -7.71 4.54 -17.69
N SER A 104 -6.45 4.11 -17.72
CA SER A 104 -5.41 4.57 -16.79
C SER A 104 -4.35 5.37 -17.54
N SER A 105 -4.05 6.56 -17.03
CA SER A 105 -3.07 7.51 -17.56
C SER A 105 -2.19 8.06 -16.42
N SER A 106 -1.17 8.87 -16.73
CA SER A 106 -0.21 9.34 -15.71
C SER A 106 -0.90 10.16 -14.60
N GLY A 107 -1.10 9.55 -13.43
CA GLY A 107 -1.74 10.17 -12.27
C GLY A 107 -3.28 10.23 -12.30
N MET A 108 -3.94 9.71 -13.34
CA MET A 108 -5.40 9.75 -13.51
C MET A 108 -5.96 8.43 -14.03
N HIS A 109 -6.98 7.93 -13.32
CA HIS A 109 -7.78 6.77 -13.69
C HIS A 109 -9.23 7.22 -13.93
N GLU A 110 -9.80 6.85 -15.06
CA GLU A 110 -11.13 7.27 -15.51
C GLU A 110 -11.97 6.07 -15.96
N THR A 111 -13.24 6.09 -15.62
CA THR A 111 -14.27 5.22 -16.19
C THR A 111 -15.54 6.01 -16.47
N THR A 112 -16.50 5.43 -17.17
CA THR A 112 -17.84 6.01 -17.38
C THR A 112 -18.94 5.17 -16.78
N MET A 113 -19.93 5.85 -16.20
CA MET A 113 -21.21 5.29 -15.80
C MET A 113 -22.32 6.01 -16.57
N GLY A 114 -22.87 5.34 -17.60
CA GLY A 114 -23.78 5.98 -18.55
C GLY A 114 -23.11 7.14 -19.29
N SER A 115 -23.59 8.36 -19.10
CA SER A 115 -23.04 9.60 -19.69
C SER A 115 -22.08 10.38 -18.77
N VAL A 116 -21.70 9.81 -17.63
CA VAL A 116 -20.92 10.49 -16.58
C VAL A 116 -19.53 9.88 -16.46
N ALA A 117 -18.49 10.71 -16.53
CA ALA A 117 -17.12 10.32 -16.23
C ALA A 117 -16.91 10.26 -14.71
N VAL A 118 -16.37 9.15 -14.22
CA VAL A 118 -15.96 8.96 -12.82
C VAL A 118 -14.44 8.85 -12.80
N GLN A 119 -13.80 9.81 -12.14
CA GLN A 119 -12.35 10.00 -12.16
C GLN A 119 -11.75 9.84 -10.77
N VAL A 120 -10.60 9.18 -10.68
CA VAL A 120 -9.73 9.11 -9.51
C VAL A 120 -8.37 9.68 -9.92
N VAL A 121 -7.96 10.80 -9.31
CA VAL A 121 -6.75 11.55 -9.67
C VAL A 121 -5.84 11.74 -8.47
N THR A 122 -4.53 11.76 -8.68
CA THR A 122 -3.59 12.33 -7.69
C THR A 122 -3.56 13.84 -7.84
N GLY A 123 -3.72 14.59 -6.73
CA GLY A 123 -3.66 16.06 -6.81
C GLY A 123 -4.02 16.81 -5.53
N ASP A 124 -3.89 18.13 -5.61
CA ASP A 124 -4.32 19.10 -4.59
C ASP A 124 -5.71 19.65 -4.94
N ILE A 125 -6.70 19.33 -4.11
CA ILE A 125 -8.10 19.72 -4.33
C ILE A 125 -8.29 21.25 -4.39
N THR A 126 -7.40 22.06 -3.83
CA THR A 126 -7.47 23.53 -3.94
C THR A 126 -7.13 24.05 -5.35
N LYS A 127 -6.63 23.19 -6.24
CA LYS A 127 -6.29 23.52 -7.63
C LYS A 127 -7.36 23.10 -8.64
N GLU A 128 -8.40 22.41 -8.18
CA GLU A 128 -9.50 21.90 -9.00
C GLU A 128 -10.34 23.00 -9.65
N THR A 129 -10.93 22.67 -10.81
CA THR A 129 -11.72 23.59 -11.64
C THR A 129 -13.12 23.06 -11.96
N THR A 130 -13.61 22.09 -11.17
CA THR A 130 -15.00 21.60 -11.25
C THR A 130 -15.99 22.64 -10.73
N ASP A 131 -17.27 22.52 -11.07
CA ASP A 131 -18.30 23.47 -10.58
C ASP A 131 -18.32 23.52 -9.06
N VAL A 132 -18.24 22.35 -8.41
CA VAL A 132 -18.18 22.21 -6.95
C VAL A 132 -16.85 21.60 -6.51
N ILE A 133 -16.27 22.15 -5.45
CA ILE A 133 -15.27 21.47 -4.60
C ILE A 133 -15.95 21.10 -3.28
N VAL A 134 -15.72 19.90 -2.78
CA VAL A 134 -16.27 19.45 -1.49
C VAL A 134 -15.25 19.66 -0.37
N ASN A 135 -15.63 20.38 0.68
CA ASN A 135 -14.86 20.52 1.91
C ASN A 135 -15.38 19.57 2.99
N SER A 136 -14.49 18.79 3.61
CA SER A 136 -14.77 17.93 4.76
C SER A 136 -14.35 18.64 6.04
N THR A 137 -15.32 19.21 6.75
CA THR A 137 -15.16 20.06 7.94
C THR A 137 -15.89 19.43 9.15
N ASN A 138 -16.15 20.19 10.23
CA ASN A 138 -16.93 19.75 11.39
C ASN A 138 -18.40 20.21 11.27
N GLU A 139 -19.25 19.78 12.22
CA GLU A 139 -20.69 20.09 12.25
C GLU A 139 -21.01 21.59 12.37
N THR A 140 -20.04 22.41 12.80
CA THR A 140 -20.16 23.88 12.88
C THR A 140 -19.46 24.60 11.71
N PHE A 141 -19.04 23.87 10.68
CA PHE A 141 -18.36 24.36 9.47
C PHE A 141 -17.11 25.23 9.71
N SER A 142 -16.48 25.07 10.88
CA SER A 142 -15.41 25.92 11.43
C SER A 142 -14.03 25.25 11.45
N LEU A 143 -13.92 23.99 11.01
CA LEU A 143 -12.70 23.19 11.14
C LEU A 143 -11.54 23.77 10.31
N LYS A 144 -10.43 24.11 10.97
CA LYS A 144 -9.18 24.56 10.33
C LYS A 144 -8.04 23.56 10.49
N SER A 145 -8.32 22.30 10.15
CA SER A 145 -7.33 21.21 10.08
C SER A 145 -7.47 20.42 8.77
N GLY A 146 -6.43 19.65 8.41
CA GLY A 146 -6.44 18.75 7.25
C GLY A 146 -6.85 19.43 5.94
N VAL A 147 -7.71 18.75 5.17
CA VAL A 147 -8.23 19.28 3.90
C VAL A 147 -9.05 20.56 4.06
N SER A 148 -9.79 20.72 5.16
CA SER A 148 -10.53 21.96 5.43
C SER A 148 -9.59 23.14 5.67
N LYS A 149 -8.44 22.94 6.33
CA LYS A 149 -7.43 24.01 6.39
C LYS A 149 -6.95 24.41 5.00
N ALA A 150 -6.58 23.45 4.15
CA ALA A 150 -6.10 23.74 2.80
C ALA A 150 -7.15 24.51 1.97
N ILE A 151 -8.41 24.05 2.00
CA ILE A 151 -9.51 24.69 1.27
C ILE A 151 -9.80 26.10 1.82
N MET A 152 -9.90 26.28 3.14
CA MET A 152 -10.23 27.59 3.72
C MET A 152 -9.07 28.60 3.62
N ASP A 153 -7.82 28.16 3.77
CA ASP A 153 -6.63 29.01 3.55
C ASP A 153 -6.56 29.48 2.09
N ALA A 154 -6.86 28.59 1.13
CA ALA A 154 -6.83 28.90 -0.29
C ALA A 154 -8.05 29.71 -0.77
N ALA A 155 -9.24 29.49 -0.20
CA ALA A 155 -10.44 30.25 -0.53
C ALA A 155 -10.45 31.67 0.09
N GLY A 156 -9.89 31.82 1.29
CA GLY A 156 -9.76 33.09 2.00
C GLY A 156 -10.94 33.48 2.88
N GLN A 157 -10.73 34.52 3.70
CA GLN A 157 -11.59 34.90 4.83
C GLN A 157 -13.06 35.23 4.47
N ALA A 158 -13.36 35.56 3.21
CA ALA A 158 -14.74 35.77 2.76
C ALA A 158 -15.60 34.49 2.96
N VAL A 159 -15.02 33.31 2.74
CA VAL A 159 -15.72 32.03 2.90
C VAL A 159 -15.90 31.66 4.38
N ASP A 160 -14.96 32.03 5.26
CA ASP A 160 -15.15 31.89 6.72
C ASP A 160 -16.41 32.61 7.20
N ALA A 161 -16.63 33.84 6.73
CA ALA A 161 -17.78 34.66 7.11
C ALA A 161 -19.10 34.11 6.53
N GLU A 162 -19.07 33.59 5.29
CA GLU A 162 -20.23 32.94 4.67
C GLU A 162 -20.58 31.63 5.41
N CYS A 163 -19.58 30.81 5.76
CA CYS A 163 -19.77 29.62 6.59
C CYS A 163 -20.39 29.96 7.95
N GLN A 164 -19.90 30.99 8.64
CA GLN A 164 -20.46 31.42 9.93
C GLN A 164 -21.93 31.82 9.81
N ASN A 165 -22.28 32.66 8.82
CA ASN A 165 -23.67 33.06 8.58
C ASN A 165 -24.59 31.85 8.29
N LEU A 166 -24.21 30.99 7.35
CA LEU A 166 -25.00 29.82 6.96
C LEU A 166 -25.09 28.77 8.08
N SER A 167 -24.08 28.67 8.96
CA SER A 167 -24.11 27.76 10.11
C SER A 167 -25.23 28.08 11.12
N THR A 168 -25.69 29.35 11.18
CA THR A 168 -26.80 29.75 12.07
C THR A 168 -28.18 29.51 11.48
N GLN A 169 -28.25 29.11 10.21
CA GLN A 169 -29.50 28.85 9.50
C GLN A 169 -29.83 27.35 9.50
N PRO A 170 -31.13 26.95 9.47
CA PRO A 170 -31.53 25.56 9.39
C PRO A 170 -30.94 24.87 8.14
N ASN A 171 -30.06 23.89 8.37
CA ASN A 171 -29.35 23.17 7.32
C ASN A 171 -29.31 21.67 7.63
N THR A 172 -29.05 20.84 6.62
CA THR A 172 -29.06 19.37 6.74
C THR A 172 -27.66 18.80 6.99
N GLY A 173 -26.85 19.44 7.84
CA GLY A 173 -25.45 19.06 8.09
C GLY A 173 -24.49 19.39 6.93
N MET A 174 -24.94 20.22 5.98
CA MET A 174 -24.17 20.69 4.83
C MET A 174 -24.60 22.09 4.40
N ILE A 175 -23.65 22.89 3.90
CA ILE A 175 -23.88 24.23 3.36
C ILE A 175 -23.10 24.45 2.05
N ILE A 176 -23.57 25.35 1.18
CA ILE A 176 -22.87 25.75 -0.05
C ILE A 176 -22.51 27.24 0.03
N THR A 177 -21.27 27.58 -0.30
CA THR A 177 -20.68 28.92 -0.27
C THR A 177 -20.11 29.34 -1.63
N GLN A 178 -19.78 30.62 -1.78
CA GLN A 178 -18.97 31.13 -2.89
C GLN A 178 -17.53 30.56 -2.84
N PRO A 179 -16.81 30.50 -3.96
CA PRO A 179 -15.48 29.86 -4.03
C PRO A 179 -14.35 30.67 -3.39
N GLY A 180 -14.60 31.94 -3.04
CA GLY A 180 -13.53 32.87 -2.64
C GLY A 180 -12.51 33.02 -3.76
N ASN A 181 -11.24 32.73 -3.46
CA ASN A 181 -10.14 32.74 -4.44
C ASN A 181 -9.94 31.39 -5.18
N LEU A 182 -10.76 30.36 -4.94
CA LEU A 182 -10.66 29.09 -5.66
C LEU A 182 -11.18 29.17 -7.10
N LYS A 183 -10.75 28.23 -7.95
CA LYS A 183 -11.14 28.15 -9.37
C LYS A 183 -12.45 27.39 -9.64
N CYS A 184 -13.10 26.84 -8.61
CA CYS A 184 -14.43 26.26 -8.71
C CYS A 184 -15.52 27.36 -8.77
N LYS A 185 -16.78 26.96 -9.00
CA LYS A 185 -17.93 27.89 -8.95
C LYS A 185 -18.57 27.97 -7.55
N LYS A 186 -18.40 26.92 -6.73
CA LYS A 186 -18.95 26.76 -5.38
C LYS A 186 -18.07 25.85 -4.51
N ILE A 187 -18.14 26.03 -3.19
CA ILE A 187 -17.64 25.05 -2.21
C ILE A 187 -18.85 24.47 -1.47
N LEU A 188 -18.94 23.14 -1.42
CA LEU A 188 -19.92 22.41 -0.61
C LEU A 188 -19.23 21.91 0.65
N HIS A 189 -19.59 22.44 1.81
CA HIS A 189 -19.03 22.05 3.10
C HIS A 189 -19.93 20.99 3.73
N LEU A 190 -19.33 19.86 4.14
CA LEU A 190 -20.01 18.78 4.85
C LEU A 190 -19.27 18.39 6.12
N ALA A 191 -20.02 17.90 7.11
CA ALA A 191 -19.44 17.32 8.32
C ALA A 191 -18.77 15.97 7.99
N GLY A 192 -17.43 15.93 8.08
CA GLY A 192 -16.62 14.75 7.81
C GLY A 192 -16.97 13.57 8.71
N GLN A 193 -16.83 12.35 8.18
CA GLN A 193 -17.23 11.12 8.86
C GLN A 193 -16.06 10.12 8.93
N THR A 194 -16.06 9.30 9.97
CA THR A 194 -15.03 8.27 10.24
C THR A 194 -15.58 6.84 10.22
N ASP A 195 -16.83 6.67 9.79
CA ASP A 195 -17.49 5.38 9.59
C ASP A 195 -17.87 5.23 8.10
N PRO A 196 -17.52 4.12 7.42
CA PRO A 196 -17.81 3.91 6.01
C PRO A 196 -19.29 4.05 5.62
N VAL A 197 -20.23 3.66 6.48
CA VAL A 197 -21.67 3.78 6.19
C VAL A 197 -22.11 5.25 6.22
N LYS A 198 -21.62 6.03 7.19
CA LYS A 198 -21.83 7.48 7.25
C LYS A 198 -21.10 8.22 6.12
N ILE A 199 -19.89 7.80 5.72
CA ILE A 199 -19.16 8.35 4.56
C ILE A 199 -20.00 8.16 3.29
N ASN A 200 -20.48 6.94 3.04
CA ASN A 200 -21.37 6.63 1.93
C ASN A 200 -22.62 7.53 1.93
N LYS A 201 -23.24 7.74 3.09
CA LYS A 201 -24.40 8.65 3.22
C LYS A 201 -24.06 10.11 2.89
N VAL A 202 -23.03 10.72 3.50
CA VAL A 202 -22.74 12.14 3.24
C VAL A 202 -22.31 12.41 1.79
N VAL A 203 -21.64 11.45 1.14
CA VAL A 203 -21.33 11.54 -0.29
C VAL A 203 -22.58 11.41 -1.16
N LYS A 204 -23.51 10.50 -0.84
CA LYS A 204 -24.84 10.44 -1.50
C LYS A 204 -25.59 11.77 -1.39
N ASP A 205 -25.71 12.29 -0.17
CA ASP A 205 -26.46 13.52 0.09
C ASP A 205 -25.82 14.73 -0.64
N ALA A 206 -24.48 14.82 -0.68
CA ALA A 206 -23.74 15.85 -1.42
C ALA A 206 -23.87 15.72 -2.95
N LEU A 207 -23.81 14.50 -3.51
CA LEU A 207 -24.06 14.26 -4.94
C LEU A 207 -25.50 14.62 -5.32
N GLN A 208 -26.49 14.24 -4.51
CA GLN A 208 -27.88 14.66 -4.69
C GLN A 208 -28.05 16.18 -4.61
N MET A 209 -27.29 16.87 -3.76
CA MET A 209 -27.29 18.33 -3.69
C MET A 209 -26.72 18.95 -4.97
N CYS A 210 -25.66 18.39 -5.55
CA CYS A 210 -25.11 18.82 -6.83
C CYS A 210 -26.10 18.62 -7.99
N VAL A 211 -26.81 17.48 -8.00
CA VAL A 211 -27.89 17.21 -8.97
C VAL A 211 -29.04 18.22 -8.84
N LYS A 212 -29.51 18.49 -7.62
CA LYS A 212 -30.61 19.45 -7.35
C LYS A 212 -30.26 20.89 -7.75
N ASN A 213 -28.99 21.29 -7.63
CA ASN A 213 -28.49 22.61 -8.02
C ASN A 213 -28.00 22.69 -9.48
N SER A 214 -28.29 21.67 -10.31
CA SER A 214 -27.92 21.62 -11.73
C SER A 214 -26.42 21.77 -12.01
N HIS A 215 -25.57 21.31 -11.09
CA HIS A 215 -24.12 21.30 -11.28
C HIS A 215 -23.70 20.14 -12.19
N THR A 216 -22.70 20.40 -13.05
CA THR A 216 -22.21 19.45 -14.07
C THR A 216 -20.95 18.71 -13.63
N SER A 217 -20.17 19.27 -12.70
CA SER A 217 -18.96 18.63 -12.20
C SER A 217 -18.70 18.87 -10.71
N VAL A 218 -18.17 17.86 -10.01
CA VAL A 218 -17.85 17.92 -8.58
C VAL A 218 -16.57 17.16 -8.25
N SER A 219 -15.73 17.76 -7.39
CA SER A 219 -14.51 17.16 -6.85
C SER A 219 -14.63 16.88 -5.36
N PHE A 220 -14.42 15.63 -4.96
CA PHE A 220 -14.38 15.17 -3.57
C PHE A 220 -12.94 14.87 -3.13
N PRO A 221 -12.55 15.18 -1.89
CA PRO A 221 -11.35 14.61 -1.28
C PRO A 221 -11.64 13.19 -0.77
N ALA A 222 -10.60 12.43 -0.40
CA ALA A 222 -10.75 11.14 0.28
C ALA A 222 -11.27 11.28 1.73
N ILE A 223 -12.57 11.54 1.89
CA ILE A 223 -13.23 11.86 3.17
C ILE A 223 -12.96 10.75 4.22
N GLY A 224 -12.48 11.13 5.40
CA GLY A 224 -12.21 10.21 6.52
C GLY A 224 -10.81 9.59 6.55
N THR A 225 -10.04 9.61 5.45
CA THR A 225 -8.69 8.99 5.38
C THR A 225 -7.60 9.71 6.18
N GLY A 226 -7.72 11.02 6.37
CA GLY A 226 -6.74 11.84 7.10
C GLY A 226 -6.88 11.70 8.62
N GLN A 227 -7.26 12.78 9.31
CA GLN A 227 -7.48 12.76 10.77
C GLN A 227 -8.56 11.77 11.25
N GLY A 228 -9.37 11.22 10.35
CA GLY A 228 -10.33 10.16 10.65
C GLY A 228 -9.73 8.75 10.72
N ASN A 229 -8.50 8.56 10.23
CA ASN A 229 -7.75 7.29 10.23
C ASN A 229 -8.51 6.07 9.64
N VAL A 230 -9.46 6.30 8.74
CA VAL A 230 -10.20 5.22 8.06
C VAL A 230 -9.35 4.66 6.93
N GLN A 231 -9.30 3.33 6.80
CA GLN A 231 -8.51 2.66 5.77
C GLN A 231 -8.94 3.12 4.37
N ALA A 232 -7.98 3.54 3.53
CA ALA A 232 -8.23 4.11 2.20
C ALA A 232 -9.15 3.21 1.34
N ARG A 233 -9.00 1.89 1.44
CA ARG A 233 -9.85 0.91 0.76
C ARG A 233 -11.33 0.98 1.18
N GLN A 234 -11.60 1.10 2.48
CA GLN A 234 -12.97 1.20 3.01
C GLN A 234 -13.63 2.53 2.62
N VAL A 235 -12.85 3.62 2.60
CA VAL A 235 -13.31 4.91 2.09
C VAL A 235 -13.59 4.85 0.58
N ALA A 236 -12.70 4.24 -0.20
CA ALA A 236 -12.86 4.09 -1.64
C ALA A 236 -14.15 3.37 -2.01
N ASP A 237 -14.42 2.22 -1.38
CA ASP A 237 -15.66 1.48 -1.60
C ASP A 237 -16.88 2.32 -1.18
N ALA A 238 -16.88 2.90 0.02
CA ALA A 238 -17.98 3.73 0.51
C ALA A 238 -18.28 4.94 -0.41
N MET A 239 -17.24 5.60 -0.95
CA MET A 239 -17.38 6.73 -1.86
C MET A 239 -17.85 6.30 -3.26
N LEU A 240 -17.30 5.23 -3.82
CA LEU A 240 -17.66 4.78 -5.17
C LEU A 240 -19.05 4.13 -5.20
N ASP A 241 -19.47 3.43 -4.14
CA ASP A 241 -20.86 2.95 -4.01
C ASP A 241 -21.85 4.11 -3.89
N ALA A 242 -21.47 5.22 -3.25
CA ALA A 242 -22.28 6.43 -3.21
C ALA A 242 -22.44 7.07 -4.60
N VAL A 243 -21.38 7.04 -5.43
CA VAL A 243 -21.45 7.46 -6.84
C VAL A 243 -22.36 6.55 -7.64
N VAL A 244 -22.18 5.22 -7.55
CA VAL A 244 -23.01 4.23 -8.26
C VAL A 244 -24.49 4.39 -7.93
N ASP A 245 -24.83 4.50 -6.64
CA ASP A 245 -26.23 4.60 -6.20
C ASP A 245 -26.91 5.89 -6.71
N VAL A 246 -26.22 7.04 -6.66
CA VAL A 246 -26.81 8.32 -7.10
C VAL A 246 -26.88 8.42 -8.62
N LEU A 247 -25.85 7.97 -9.35
CA LEU A 247 -25.89 7.97 -10.81
C LEU A 247 -26.94 6.98 -11.36
N SER A 248 -27.20 5.87 -10.66
CA SER A 248 -28.33 4.96 -10.97
C SER A 248 -29.70 5.61 -10.76
N GLN A 249 -29.84 6.50 -9.77
CA GLN A 249 -31.08 7.25 -9.51
C GLN A 249 -31.31 8.40 -10.51
N TYR A 250 -30.25 8.95 -11.09
CA TYR A 250 -30.31 10.11 -11.99
C TYR A 250 -29.55 9.88 -13.31
N PRO A 251 -29.93 8.87 -14.13
CA PRO A 251 -29.20 8.50 -15.35
C PRO A 251 -29.17 9.60 -16.43
N SER A 252 -30.16 10.51 -16.41
CA SER A 252 -30.22 11.72 -17.26
C SER A 252 -29.88 13.00 -16.48
N GLY A 253 -29.14 12.89 -15.37
CA GLY A 253 -28.82 14.01 -14.49
C GLY A 253 -27.89 15.06 -15.11
N PRO A 254 -27.75 16.24 -14.47
CA PRO A 254 -26.91 17.34 -14.94
C PRO A 254 -25.41 17.03 -14.79
N LEU A 255 -25.03 16.21 -13.81
CA LEU A 255 -23.65 15.76 -13.62
C LEU A 255 -23.12 15.06 -14.89
N LYS A 256 -21.88 15.38 -15.24
CA LYS A 256 -21.07 14.81 -16.34
C LYS A 256 -19.69 14.38 -15.86
N THR A 257 -19.20 14.91 -14.73
CA THR A 257 -17.93 14.48 -14.11
C THR A 257 -18.05 14.40 -12.60
N VAL A 258 -17.70 13.26 -12.01
CA VAL A 258 -17.45 13.11 -10.58
C VAL A 258 -15.99 12.73 -10.37
N ARG A 259 -15.24 13.56 -9.65
CA ARG A 259 -13.80 13.40 -9.43
C ARG A 259 -13.52 13.12 -7.95
N ILE A 260 -12.66 12.15 -7.67
CA ILE A 260 -12.08 11.92 -6.35
C ILE A 260 -10.60 12.30 -6.41
N VAL A 261 -10.21 13.27 -5.60
CA VAL A 261 -8.88 13.86 -5.57
C VAL A 261 -8.10 13.28 -4.39
N ILE A 262 -7.05 12.54 -4.73
CA ILE A 262 -6.21 11.79 -3.81
C ILE A 262 -4.93 12.60 -3.55
N PHE A 263 -4.84 13.21 -2.38
CA PHE A 263 -3.68 14.03 -2.00
C PHE A 263 -2.42 13.21 -1.64
N GLN A 264 -2.58 11.96 -1.21
CA GLN A 264 -1.48 11.07 -0.85
C GLN A 264 -1.37 9.93 -1.88
N PRO A 265 -0.32 9.87 -2.72
CA PRO A 265 -0.19 8.87 -3.78
C PRO A 265 -0.41 7.40 -3.37
N PRO A 266 0.03 6.91 -2.17
CA PRO A 266 -0.22 5.53 -1.75
C PRO A 266 -1.70 5.14 -1.69
N MET A 267 -2.59 6.09 -1.38
CA MET A 267 -4.03 5.83 -1.35
C MET A 267 -4.63 5.63 -2.74
N LEU A 268 -3.97 6.13 -3.80
CA LEU A 268 -4.47 6.04 -5.17
C LEU A 268 -4.74 4.59 -5.55
N LYS A 269 -3.83 3.67 -5.21
CA LYS A 269 -3.97 2.24 -5.52
C LYS A 269 -5.30 1.68 -5.00
N GLU A 270 -5.72 2.03 -3.79
CA GLU A 270 -6.96 1.46 -3.23
C GLU A 270 -8.24 2.04 -3.84
N PHE A 271 -8.22 3.32 -4.24
CA PHE A 271 -9.31 3.90 -5.02
C PHE A 271 -9.36 3.31 -6.45
N CYS A 272 -8.21 3.06 -7.07
CA CYS A 272 -8.12 2.36 -8.35
C CYS A 272 -8.60 0.90 -8.25
N ASN A 273 -8.16 0.14 -7.25
CA ASN A 273 -8.61 -1.23 -7.00
C ASN A 273 -10.13 -1.30 -6.79
N SER A 274 -10.70 -0.32 -6.08
CA SER A 274 -12.15 -0.23 -5.82
C SER A 274 -12.94 0.14 -7.08
N MET A 275 -12.43 1.05 -7.90
CA MET A 275 -13.00 1.39 -9.21
C MET A 275 -12.92 0.21 -10.19
N GLN A 276 -11.78 -0.48 -10.26
CA GLN A 276 -11.55 -1.63 -11.14
C GLN A 276 -12.39 -2.85 -10.77
N GLN A 277 -12.66 -3.08 -9.49
CA GLN A 277 -13.60 -4.13 -9.05
C GLN A 277 -15.07 -3.85 -9.41
N ARG A 278 -15.37 -2.63 -9.87
CA ARG A 278 -16.69 -2.23 -10.41
C ARG A 278 -16.71 -2.18 -11.94
N GLU A 279 -15.60 -2.54 -12.62
CA GLU A 279 -15.60 -2.85 -14.05
C GLU A 279 -16.49 -4.05 -14.36
N ALA A 280 -17.04 -4.04 -15.57
CA ALA A 280 -17.93 -5.06 -16.05
C ALA A 280 -17.17 -6.17 -16.81
N THR A 281 -17.13 -7.38 -16.25
CA THR A 281 -16.30 -8.51 -16.75
C THR A 281 -16.95 -9.37 -17.84
N ASP A 282 -16.12 -10.09 -18.60
CA ASP A 282 -16.46 -10.79 -19.84
C ASP A 282 -16.34 -12.33 -19.69
N PRO A 283 -17.37 -13.16 -19.99
CA PRO A 283 -17.38 -14.57 -19.62
C PRO A 283 -17.10 -15.56 -20.76
N LYS A 284 -15.82 -15.93 -21.00
CA LYS A 284 -15.47 -17.24 -21.59
C LYS A 284 -14.01 -17.65 -21.34
N GLY A 285 -13.80 -18.91 -20.97
CA GLY A 285 -12.48 -19.48 -20.65
C GLY A 285 -12.59 -20.82 -19.94
N THR A 286 -13.27 -21.80 -20.56
CA THR A 286 -13.83 -22.97 -19.86
C THR A 286 -13.24 -24.30 -20.33
N GLY A 287 -12.95 -25.19 -19.38
CA GLY A 287 -12.82 -26.64 -19.57
C GLY A 287 -12.14 -27.32 -18.39
N GLY A 288 -12.74 -28.27 -17.67
CA GLY A 288 -14.12 -28.77 -17.61
C GLY A 288 -14.36 -29.41 -16.22
N PHE A 289 -15.55 -29.32 -15.61
CA PHE A 289 -16.64 -30.32 -15.72
C PHE A 289 -16.16 -31.78 -15.54
N LEU A 290 -16.51 -32.58 -14.53
CA LEU A 290 -17.34 -32.47 -13.29
C LEU A 290 -16.71 -33.42 -12.20
N VAL A 291 -17.22 -33.77 -10.99
CA VAL A 291 -18.51 -33.58 -10.29
C VAL A 291 -18.32 -33.64 -8.73
N ASN A 292 -19.43 -33.61 -7.98
CA ASN A 292 -19.60 -33.76 -6.51
C ASN A 292 -19.15 -35.16 -5.96
N ILE A 293 -19.13 -35.48 -4.65
CA ILE A 293 -19.87 -34.99 -3.47
C ILE A 293 -18.97 -35.01 -2.21
N GLY A 294 -18.95 -33.93 -1.42
CA GLY A 294 -18.27 -33.87 -0.11
C GLY A 294 -18.73 -32.68 0.73
N ALA A 295 -19.16 -32.91 1.98
CA ALA A 295 -19.88 -31.93 2.79
C ALA A 295 -18.96 -31.04 3.67
N LYS A 296 -19.38 -29.78 3.84
CA LYS A 296 -19.21 -28.84 4.99
C LYS A 296 -17.85 -28.72 5.73
N ILE A 297 -17.66 -27.51 6.28
CA ILE A 297 -16.66 -27.11 7.30
C ILE A 297 -15.20 -26.96 6.81
N LYS A 298 -14.83 -25.71 6.44
CA LYS A 298 -13.75 -24.90 7.08
C LYS A 298 -13.47 -23.64 6.24
N SER A 299 -14.03 -22.51 6.63
CA SER A 299 -13.52 -21.17 6.28
C SER A 299 -12.59 -20.67 7.39
N LEU A 300 -11.76 -19.66 7.07
CA LEU A 300 -10.66 -19.05 7.86
C LEU A 300 -9.26 -19.65 7.59
N PHE A 301 -8.59 -19.15 6.57
CA PHE A 301 -7.47 -18.19 6.70
C PHE A 301 -7.23 -17.52 5.33
N ILE A 302 -6.86 -16.23 5.32
CA ILE A 302 -6.71 -15.43 4.09
C ILE A 302 -5.26 -14.95 4.00
N SER A 303 -4.61 -15.21 2.86
CA SER A 303 -3.39 -14.54 2.43
C SER A 303 -3.56 -14.09 0.98
N GLY A 304 -3.13 -12.87 0.65
CA GLY A 304 -3.54 -12.17 -0.57
C GLY A 304 -2.96 -12.74 -1.87
N SER A 305 -3.69 -12.52 -2.97
CA SER A 305 -3.21 -12.76 -4.33
C SER A 305 -2.13 -11.74 -4.75
N VAL A 306 -1.26 -12.16 -5.67
CA VAL A 306 -0.03 -11.45 -6.04
C VAL A 306 -0.21 -10.60 -7.29
N ASP A 307 0.09 -9.30 -7.19
CA ASP A 307 0.40 -8.45 -8.34
C ASP A 307 1.82 -8.74 -8.85
N LYS A 308 2.02 -8.72 -10.17
CA LYS A 308 3.35 -8.86 -10.79
C LYS A 308 4.19 -7.59 -10.55
N PRO A 309 5.50 -7.70 -10.26
CA PRO A 309 6.36 -6.54 -10.09
C PRO A 309 6.52 -5.77 -11.41
N LYS A 310 6.31 -4.46 -11.38
CA LYS A 310 6.92 -3.53 -12.33
C LYS A 310 8.39 -3.35 -11.97
N LYS A 311 9.22 -2.92 -12.92
CA LYS A 311 10.60 -2.52 -12.64
C LYS A 311 10.62 -1.34 -11.67
N GLU A 312 11.56 -1.36 -10.73
CA GLU A 312 11.99 -0.16 -10.04
C GLU A 312 12.75 0.73 -11.04
N GLU A 313 12.32 1.98 -11.14
CA GLU A 313 13.13 3.08 -11.67
C GLU A 313 13.61 3.87 -10.45
N ASP A 314 14.84 4.42 -10.49
CA ASP A 314 15.37 5.22 -9.38
C ASP A 314 14.42 6.36 -9.02
N PHE A 315 14.15 6.58 -7.72
CA PHE A 315 13.41 7.78 -7.27
C PHE A 315 14.30 9.02 -7.42
N VAL A 316 14.37 9.54 -8.64
CA VAL A 316 15.06 10.79 -8.97
C VAL A 316 14.14 11.96 -8.62
N ILE A 317 14.46 12.66 -7.54
CA ILE A 317 13.90 13.99 -7.29
C ILE A 317 14.34 14.89 -8.44
N GLU A 318 13.39 15.37 -9.26
CA GLU A 318 13.70 16.36 -10.28
C GLU A 318 14.28 17.62 -9.62
N ALA A 319 15.41 18.10 -10.16
CA ALA A 319 16.01 19.35 -9.73
C ALA A 319 15.03 20.51 -9.98
N LEU A 320 14.86 21.37 -8.96
CA LEU A 320 13.88 22.44 -8.97
C LEU A 320 14.10 23.40 -10.15
N LYS A 321 13.22 23.34 -11.15
CA LYS A 321 13.22 24.24 -12.31
C LYS A 321 12.70 25.62 -11.90
N VAL A 322 13.59 26.45 -11.37
CA VAL A 322 13.33 27.86 -11.05
C VAL A 322 13.58 28.70 -12.30
N ASP A 323 12.66 29.61 -12.64
CA ASP A 323 12.87 30.59 -13.71
C ASP A 323 14.09 31.47 -13.40
N PRO A 324 15.02 31.67 -14.35
CA PRO A 324 16.27 32.38 -14.08
C PRO A 324 16.01 33.87 -13.81
N ALA A 325 16.50 34.37 -12.67
CA ALA A 325 16.48 35.80 -12.36
C ALA A 325 17.42 36.58 -13.31
N VAL A 326 16.85 37.22 -14.33
CA VAL A 326 17.63 37.95 -15.35
C VAL A 326 17.98 39.37 -14.88
N PHE A 327 19.22 39.55 -14.41
CA PHE A 327 19.77 40.85 -14.05
C PHE A 327 20.33 41.59 -15.27
N HIS A 328 19.66 42.67 -15.69
CA HIS A 328 20.19 43.62 -16.67
C HIS A 328 21.08 44.65 -15.96
N ILE A 329 22.40 44.52 -16.10
CA ILE A 329 23.40 45.37 -15.43
C ILE A 329 23.91 46.43 -16.42
N CYS A 330 23.49 47.68 -16.22
CA CYS A 330 23.98 48.84 -16.96
C CYS A 330 25.02 49.62 -16.14
N GLY A 331 25.99 50.26 -16.79
CA GLY A 331 27.00 51.07 -16.11
C GLY A 331 27.88 51.87 -17.08
N GLU A 332 28.60 52.85 -16.54
CA GLU A 332 29.46 53.80 -17.28
C GLU A 332 30.61 53.14 -18.07
N SER A 333 30.97 51.89 -17.77
CA SER A 333 31.97 51.11 -18.51
C SER A 333 31.77 49.61 -18.29
N GLN A 334 32.26 48.79 -19.24
CA GLN A 334 32.23 47.33 -19.13
C GLN A 334 32.99 46.83 -17.87
N ALA A 335 34.04 47.55 -17.45
CA ALA A 335 34.77 47.22 -16.22
C ALA A 335 33.86 47.33 -14.99
N LYS A 336 33.08 48.42 -14.86
CA LYS A 336 32.13 48.59 -13.75
C LYS A 336 30.97 47.58 -13.81
N VAL A 337 30.47 47.25 -15.01
CA VAL A 337 29.48 46.19 -15.22
C VAL A 337 30.01 44.83 -14.74
N ASN A 338 31.27 44.50 -15.07
CA ASN A 338 31.91 43.26 -14.63
C ASN A 338 32.11 43.23 -13.11
N SER A 339 32.56 44.33 -12.48
CA SER A 339 32.68 44.41 -11.02
C SER A 339 31.34 44.26 -10.30
N ALA A 340 30.28 44.89 -10.82
CA ALA A 340 28.93 44.75 -10.26
C ALA A 340 28.41 43.31 -10.39
N LYS A 341 28.63 42.66 -11.54
CA LYS A 341 28.28 41.24 -11.74
C LYS A 341 29.03 40.32 -10.77
N GLN A 342 30.32 40.54 -10.56
CA GLN A 342 31.10 39.73 -9.62
C GLN A 342 30.63 39.93 -8.17
N TRP A 343 30.39 41.18 -7.74
CA TRP A 343 29.86 41.48 -6.41
C TRP A 343 28.49 40.83 -6.14
N ILE A 344 27.60 40.80 -7.15
CA ILE A 344 26.31 40.08 -7.06
C ILE A 344 26.53 38.57 -6.90
N ASN A 345 27.43 37.97 -7.68
CA ASN A 345 27.79 36.56 -7.53
C ASN A 345 28.37 36.26 -6.14
N ASP A 346 29.28 37.09 -5.63
CA ASP A 346 29.91 36.94 -4.31
C ASP A 346 28.87 37.02 -3.16
N LEU A 347 27.79 37.80 -3.33
CA LEU A 347 26.68 37.84 -2.38
C LEU A 347 25.82 36.57 -2.47
N ILE A 348 25.44 36.13 -3.68
CA ILE A 348 24.66 34.90 -3.88
C ILE A 348 25.40 33.69 -3.32
N SER A 349 26.71 33.59 -3.55
CA SER A 349 27.56 32.49 -3.06
C SER A 349 27.78 32.50 -1.54
N LYS A 350 27.55 33.62 -0.85
CA LYS A 350 27.61 33.70 0.62
C LYS A 350 26.31 33.26 1.32
N GLU A 351 25.17 33.47 0.68
CA GLU A 351 23.87 33.09 1.22
C GLU A 351 23.50 31.61 0.95
N GLN A 352 24.15 30.99 -0.05
CA GLN A 352 24.01 29.57 -0.35
C GLN A 352 24.73 28.68 0.67
N GLN A 353 24.01 27.69 1.20
CA GLN A 353 24.50 26.66 2.10
C GLN A 353 24.26 25.27 1.50
N ARG A 354 25.13 24.32 1.86
CA ARG A 354 24.92 22.89 1.67
C ARG A 354 24.94 22.18 3.03
N LEU A 355 24.02 21.24 3.22
CA LEU A 355 23.95 20.36 4.38
C LEU A 355 23.82 18.90 3.90
N CYS A 356 24.40 17.95 4.62
CA CYS A 356 24.27 16.53 4.36
C CYS A 356 23.84 15.79 5.64
N ILE A 357 22.71 15.08 5.57
CA ILE A 357 22.20 14.19 6.61
C ILE A 357 22.60 12.77 6.20
N GLN A 358 23.30 12.01 7.05
CA GLN A 358 23.70 10.63 6.75
C GLN A 358 23.01 9.66 7.72
N ASP A 359 22.01 8.91 7.24
CA ASP A 359 21.12 8.14 8.09
C ASP A 359 20.53 6.94 7.34
N ASN A 360 20.72 5.72 7.86
CA ASN A 360 20.15 4.54 7.21
C ASN A 360 18.62 4.48 7.27
N SER A 361 17.97 5.19 8.19
CA SER A 361 16.50 5.28 8.24
C SER A 361 15.89 5.97 7.01
N ILE A 362 16.70 6.63 6.18
CA ILE A 362 16.30 7.13 4.85
C ILE A 362 15.83 5.99 3.93
N LEU A 363 16.41 4.79 4.05
CA LEU A 363 16.03 3.62 3.24
C LEU A 363 14.63 3.07 3.58
N SER A 364 14.08 3.48 4.71
CA SER A 364 12.74 3.09 5.18
C SER A 364 11.68 4.18 4.94
N PHE A 365 12.02 5.27 4.24
CA PHE A 365 11.04 6.27 3.81
C PHE A 365 10.00 5.66 2.87
N SER A 366 8.72 5.86 3.19
CA SER A 366 7.61 5.47 2.31
C SER A 366 7.53 6.38 1.07
N ASP A 367 6.69 6.03 0.09
CA ASP A 367 6.38 6.94 -1.03
C ASP A 367 5.78 8.27 -0.55
N ALA A 368 5.09 8.28 0.61
CA ALA A 368 4.56 9.49 1.22
C ALA A 368 5.66 10.35 1.86
N ASP A 369 6.73 9.74 2.41
CA ASP A 369 7.90 10.46 2.90
C ASP A 369 8.72 11.02 1.73
N HIS A 370 8.91 10.24 0.68
CA HIS A 370 9.54 10.70 -0.56
C HIS A 370 8.77 11.88 -1.19
N GLN A 371 7.44 11.81 -1.26
CA GLN A 371 6.61 12.95 -1.68
C GLN A 371 6.76 14.14 -0.72
N ARG A 372 6.80 13.90 0.60
CA ARG A 372 7.00 14.97 1.59
C ARG A 372 8.36 15.66 1.45
N ILE A 373 9.40 14.95 1.02
CA ILE A 373 10.71 15.55 0.69
C ILE A 373 10.61 16.42 -0.57
N VAL A 374 9.86 15.99 -1.60
CA VAL A 374 9.54 16.83 -2.78
C VAL A 374 8.74 18.07 -2.38
N ASP A 375 7.76 17.94 -1.47
CA ASP A 375 6.99 19.06 -0.95
C ASP A 375 7.89 20.04 -0.18
N ILE A 376 8.82 19.55 0.65
CA ILE A 376 9.83 20.37 1.33
C ILE A 376 10.74 21.07 0.31
N GLN A 377 11.22 20.37 -0.73
CA GLN A 377 12.03 20.97 -1.80
C GLN A 377 11.31 22.18 -2.42
N ASN A 378 10.08 21.96 -2.90
CA ASN A 378 9.28 22.96 -3.60
C ASN A 378 8.88 24.14 -2.68
N LYS A 379 8.46 23.85 -1.44
CA LYS A 379 8.02 24.84 -0.44
C LYS A 379 9.14 25.71 0.11
N ARG A 380 10.39 25.21 0.10
CA ARG A 380 11.57 25.88 0.67
C ARG A 380 12.50 26.49 -0.39
N GLY A 381 12.26 26.24 -1.68
CA GLY A 381 13.13 26.75 -2.75
C GLY A 381 14.55 26.17 -2.73
N VAL A 382 14.73 25.02 -2.07
CA VAL A 382 16.01 24.30 -2.00
C VAL A 382 16.08 23.26 -3.12
N THR A 383 17.24 22.64 -3.29
CA THR A 383 17.42 21.39 -4.03
C THR A 383 17.71 20.27 -3.04
N ILE A 384 17.05 19.13 -3.17
CA ILE A 384 17.24 17.97 -2.30
C ILE A 384 17.62 16.75 -3.14
N LYS A 385 18.70 16.07 -2.75
CA LYS A 385 19.23 14.88 -3.43
C LYS A 385 19.36 13.77 -2.41
N ILE A 386 18.64 12.67 -2.64
CA ILE A 386 18.79 11.43 -1.86
C ILE A 386 19.82 10.55 -2.57
N ASP A 387 20.84 10.10 -1.84
CA ASP A 387 21.75 9.05 -2.29
C ASP A 387 21.53 7.79 -1.43
N SER A 388 20.97 6.77 -2.05
CA SER A 388 20.74 5.42 -1.50
C SER A 388 21.73 4.39 -2.04
N LYS A 389 22.67 4.79 -2.92
CA LYS A 389 23.56 3.88 -3.67
C LYS A 389 24.90 3.66 -2.99
N THR A 390 25.18 4.39 -1.92
CA THR A 390 26.38 4.27 -1.08
C THR A 390 26.09 3.51 0.23
N ALA A 391 27.15 3.05 0.91
CA ALA A 391 27.06 2.22 2.11
C ALA A 391 26.48 2.91 3.38
N GLN A 392 25.96 4.12 3.23
CA GLN A 392 25.33 4.93 4.26
C GLN A 392 24.42 5.94 3.55
N ALA A 393 23.12 5.65 3.50
CA ALA A 393 22.16 6.50 2.80
C ALA A 393 22.22 7.94 3.31
N SER A 394 22.03 8.91 2.42
CA SER A 394 22.16 10.32 2.76
C SER A 394 21.18 11.22 2.01
N VAL A 395 20.81 12.34 2.65
CA VAL A 395 20.11 13.45 2.00
C VAL A 395 21.04 14.66 1.97
N THR A 396 21.37 15.13 0.77
CA THR A 396 22.01 16.43 0.55
C THR A 396 20.95 17.49 0.30
N ILE A 397 21.06 18.63 0.99
CA ILE A 397 20.18 19.80 0.86
C ILE A 397 21.05 20.99 0.47
N GLU A 398 20.70 21.68 -0.63
CA GLU A 398 21.44 22.81 -1.20
C GLU A 398 20.48 23.98 -1.45
N GLY A 399 20.79 25.20 -0.99
CA GLY A 399 19.89 26.36 -1.14
C GLY A 399 20.24 27.52 -0.21
N LEU A 400 19.29 28.43 0.04
CA LEU A 400 19.50 29.53 0.99
C LEU A 400 19.64 29.01 2.44
N SER A 401 20.61 29.53 3.17
CA SER A 401 21.01 29.04 4.51
C SER A 401 19.84 28.78 5.47
N LYS A 402 18.91 29.74 5.60
CA LYS A 402 17.72 29.62 6.46
C LYS A 402 16.82 28.46 6.06
N ASP A 403 16.63 28.24 4.76
CA ASP A 403 15.69 27.25 4.24
C ASP A 403 16.30 25.86 4.12
N VAL A 404 17.63 25.76 3.96
CA VAL A 404 18.41 24.53 4.17
C VAL A 404 18.27 24.03 5.61
N LEU A 405 18.36 24.93 6.61
CA LEU A 405 18.14 24.58 8.02
C LEU A 405 16.70 24.14 8.30
N ASN A 406 15.69 24.85 7.77
CA ASN A 406 14.28 24.47 7.89
C ASN A 406 13.99 23.09 7.27
N ALA A 407 14.50 22.84 6.06
CA ALA A 407 14.34 21.56 5.38
C ALA A 407 15.04 20.41 6.14
N SER A 408 16.23 20.67 6.70
CA SER A 408 16.96 19.71 7.53
C SER A 408 16.18 19.32 8.78
N ASP A 409 15.59 20.28 9.50
CA ASP A 409 14.75 20.03 10.68
C ASP A 409 13.47 19.26 10.34
N GLU A 410 12.78 19.58 9.25
CA GLU A 410 11.61 18.82 8.78
C GLU A 410 11.98 17.36 8.44
N ILE A 411 13.15 17.11 7.83
CA ILE A 411 13.62 15.76 7.48
C ILE A 411 14.11 14.97 8.71
N HIS A 412 14.80 15.59 9.67
CA HIS A 412 15.16 14.93 10.94
C HIS A 412 13.92 14.46 11.71
N LYS A 413 12.83 15.24 11.67
CA LYS A 413 11.54 14.85 12.29
C LYS A 413 10.90 13.65 11.60
N MET A 414 11.02 13.52 10.28
CA MET A 414 10.57 12.34 9.55
C MET A 414 11.38 11.09 9.92
N LEU A 415 12.71 11.21 10.01
CA LEU A 415 13.59 10.11 10.41
C LEU A 415 13.29 9.58 11.82
N VAL A 416 12.90 10.46 12.75
CA VAL A 416 12.42 10.06 14.09
C VAL A 416 11.11 9.26 14.03
N VAL A 417 10.14 9.66 13.19
CA VAL A 417 8.87 8.94 13.04
C VAL A 417 9.12 7.51 12.51
N VAL A 418 9.87 7.39 11.41
CA VAL A 418 10.17 6.09 10.77
C VAL A 418 10.88 5.12 11.74
N ARG A 419 11.82 5.62 12.55
CA ARG A 419 12.48 4.83 13.60
C ARG A 419 11.51 4.32 14.65
N ASN A 420 10.63 5.18 15.16
CA ASN A 420 9.64 4.83 16.17
C ASN A 420 8.64 3.78 15.63
N GLU A 421 8.23 3.88 14.37
CA GLU A 421 7.34 2.91 13.72
C GLU A 421 8.02 1.55 13.51
N GLU A 422 9.29 1.52 13.10
CA GLU A 422 10.07 0.29 13.04
C GLU A 422 10.25 -0.39 14.40
N GLU A 423 10.55 0.41 15.43
CA GLU A 423 10.75 -0.08 16.80
C GLU A 423 9.45 -0.64 17.39
N LEU A 424 8.33 0.06 17.17
CA LEU A 424 6.99 -0.40 17.53
C LEU A 424 6.65 -1.71 16.81
N LYS A 425 6.91 -1.80 15.50
CA LYS A 425 6.65 -3.00 14.69
C LYS A 425 7.41 -4.23 15.20
N LYS A 426 8.70 -4.07 15.57
CA LYS A 426 9.51 -5.14 16.18
C LYS A 426 8.96 -5.55 17.54
N LYS A 427 8.59 -4.58 18.39
CA LYS A 427 7.98 -4.83 19.71
C LYS A 427 6.63 -5.56 19.62
N VAL A 428 5.81 -5.22 18.60
CA VAL A 428 4.55 -5.89 18.29
C VAL A 428 4.76 -7.33 17.81
N GLU A 429 5.70 -7.58 16.89
CA GLU A 429 6.02 -8.95 16.43
C GLU A 429 6.55 -9.82 17.60
N LEU A 430 7.48 -9.26 18.39
CA LEU A 430 8.05 -9.93 19.56
C LEU A 430 6.98 -10.29 20.60
N ALA A 431 6.06 -9.37 20.91
CA ALA A 431 4.94 -9.62 21.82
C ALA A 431 4.03 -10.78 21.35
N GLY A 432 3.74 -10.86 20.05
CA GLY A 432 2.98 -11.97 19.45
C GLY A 432 3.67 -13.34 19.53
N THR A 433 5.01 -13.36 19.62
CA THR A 433 5.77 -14.60 19.87
C THR A 433 5.73 -15.02 21.34
N VAL A 434 5.86 -14.09 22.30
CA VAL A 434 5.95 -14.46 23.73
C VAL A 434 4.59 -14.74 24.40
N ALA A 435 3.53 -14.08 23.96
CA ALA A 435 2.20 -14.24 24.55
C ALA A 435 1.11 -14.19 23.50
N GLU A 436 -0.01 -14.85 23.79
CA GLU A 436 -1.25 -14.68 23.06
C GLU A 436 -2.40 -14.42 24.01
N TRP A 437 -2.84 -13.17 24.00
CA TRP A 437 -4.07 -12.76 24.65
C TRP A 437 -5.25 -13.17 23.78
N GLN A 438 -6.27 -13.73 24.43
CA GLN A 438 -7.52 -14.14 23.81
C GLN A 438 -8.71 -13.58 24.60
N TYR A 439 -9.80 -13.25 23.92
CA TYR A 439 -11.07 -12.83 24.50
C TYR A 439 -12.18 -13.84 24.23
N LEU A 440 -13.19 -13.88 25.09
CA LEU A 440 -14.38 -14.72 24.97
C LEU A 440 -15.64 -13.86 24.94
N GLN A 441 -16.44 -14.02 23.88
CA GLN A 441 -17.78 -13.46 23.76
C GLN A 441 -18.82 -14.52 24.15
N GLN A 442 -19.92 -14.12 24.78
CA GLN A 442 -20.93 -15.05 25.31
C GLN A 442 -21.41 -16.06 24.24
N GLY A 443 -21.27 -17.36 24.53
CA GLY A 443 -21.66 -18.46 23.64
C GLY A 443 -20.69 -18.78 22.48
N GLN A 444 -19.53 -18.13 22.38
CA GLN A 444 -18.53 -18.39 21.34
C GLN A 444 -17.28 -19.11 21.90
N GLN A 445 -16.34 -19.45 21.01
CA GLN A 445 -14.98 -19.87 21.40
C GLN A 445 -14.08 -18.64 21.65
N PHE A 446 -12.98 -18.85 22.37
CA PHE A 446 -11.92 -17.86 22.53
C PHE A 446 -11.34 -17.44 21.17
N GLN A 447 -11.10 -16.15 21.01
CA GLN A 447 -10.50 -15.53 19.83
C GLN A 447 -9.28 -14.72 20.24
N SER A 448 -8.19 -14.82 19.50
CA SER A 448 -6.97 -14.04 19.71
C SER A 448 -7.25 -12.54 19.47
N PHE A 449 -6.60 -11.67 20.24
CA PHE A 449 -6.49 -10.26 19.86
C PHE A 449 -5.65 -10.12 18.58
N ASP A 450 -5.80 -9.00 17.87
CA ASP A 450 -4.82 -8.64 16.85
C ASP A 450 -3.46 -8.31 17.47
N SER A 451 -2.43 -8.20 16.62
CA SER A 451 -1.04 -8.02 17.06
C SER A 451 -0.84 -6.76 17.92
N MET A 452 -1.59 -5.68 17.67
CA MET A 452 -1.46 -4.44 18.46
C MET A 452 -2.15 -4.60 19.81
N GLY A 453 -3.40 -5.07 19.85
CA GLY A 453 -4.11 -5.33 21.11
C GLY A 453 -3.37 -6.35 22.00
N ASN A 454 -2.74 -7.37 21.39
CA ASN A 454 -1.87 -8.32 22.09
C ASN A 454 -0.63 -7.65 22.68
N PHE A 455 0.02 -6.75 21.94
CA PHE A 455 1.15 -5.96 22.42
C PHE A 455 0.78 -4.98 23.54
N GLU A 456 -0.35 -4.29 23.42
CA GLU A 456 -0.85 -3.35 24.43
C GLU A 456 -1.14 -4.07 25.76
N LEU A 457 -1.77 -5.25 25.70
CA LEU A 457 -2.03 -6.09 26.88
C LEU A 457 -0.74 -6.61 27.52
N GLU A 458 0.21 -7.10 26.72
CA GLU A 458 1.49 -7.60 27.24
C GLU A 458 2.35 -6.48 27.84
N GLN A 459 2.37 -5.30 27.20
CA GLN A 459 3.05 -4.12 27.71
C GLN A 459 2.41 -3.59 29.00
N ALA A 460 1.07 -3.59 29.09
CA ALA A 460 0.36 -3.21 30.30
C ALA A 460 0.61 -4.18 31.46
N LEU A 461 0.71 -5.49 31.17
CA LEU A 461 1.10 -6.52 32.14
C LEU A 461 2.53 -6.28 32.65
N GLN A 462 3.49 -6.11 31.74
CA GLN A 462 4.90 -5.85 32.07
C GLN A 462 5.06 -4.59 32.92
N LYS A 463 4.36 -3.50 32.56
CA LYS A 463 4.35 -2.21 33.28
C LYS A 463 3.50 -2.23 34.57
N LYS A 464 2.80 -3.33 34.88
CA LYS A 464 1.89 -3.48 36.03
C LYS A 464 0.81 -2.38 36.07
N LEU A 465 0.32 -1.94 34.91
CA LEU A 465 -0.77 -0.97 34.82
C LEU A 465 -2.07 -1.60 35.37
N PRO A 466 -2.94 -0.85 36.06
CA PRO A 466 -4.18 -1.39 36.61
C PRO A 466 -5.23 -1.69 35.53
N ASN A 467 -5.16 -0.98 34.40
CA ASN A 467 -6.00 -1.20 33.24
C ASN A 467 -5.30 -0.78 31.94
N VAL A 468 -5.85 -1.25 30.81
CA VAL A 468 -5.47 -0.85 29.46
C VAL A 468 -6.72 -0.85 28.56
N LYS A 469 -6.76 0.02 27.56
CA LYS A 469 -7.81 -0.01 26.53
C LYS A 469 -7.39 -0.90 25.37
N VAL A 470 -8.34 -1.63 24.81
CA VAL A 470 -8.18 -2.42 23.59
C VAL A 470 -9.45 -2.33 22.75
N THR A 471 -9.31 -2.25 21.43
CA THR A 471 -10.45 -2.24 20.51
C THR A 471 -10.71 -3.65 19.99
N VAL A 472 -11.93 -4.17 20.16
CA VAL A 472 -12.35 -5.48 19.64
C VAL A 472 -13.47 -5.26 18.63
N ARG A 473 -13.22 -5.60 17.35
CA ARG A 473 -14.17 -5.43 16.23
C ARG A 473 -14.78 -4.02 16.13
N GLY A 474 -13.98 -2.99 16.41
CA GLY A 474 -14.40 -1.57 16.38
C GLY A 474 -15.10 -1.05 17.63
N GLN A 475 -15.22 -1.87 18.69
CA GLN A 475 -15.74 -1.47 19.99
C GLN A 475 -14.60 -1.41 21.02
N ASP A 476 -14.45 -0.29 21.72
CA ASP A 476 -13.47 -0.14 22.79
C ASP A 476 -13.91 -0.86 24.07
N TYR A 477 -12.98 -1.61 24.66
CA TYR A 477 -13.07 -2.24 25.97
C TYR A 477 -11.92 -1.78 26.86
N THR A 478 -12.18 -1.60 28.16
CA THR A 478 -11.15 -1.40 29.19
C THR A 478 -10.91 -2.70 29.92
N VAL A 479 -9.69 -3.23 29.86
CA VAL A 479 -9.28 -4.48 30.51
C VAL A 479 -8.78 -4.20 31.92
N ALA A 480 -9.38 -4.85 32.92
CA ALA A 480 -8.83 -4.88 34.26
C ALA A 480 -7.62 -5.83 34.30
N MET A 481 -6.41 -5.31 34.54
CA MET A 481 -5.20 -6.14 34.52
C MET A 481 -5.02 -6.86 35.86
N PRO A 482 -4.39 -8.05 35.90
CA PRO A 482 -3.69 -8.75 34.81
C PRO A 482 -4.48 -9.86 34.11
N LYS A 483 -5.80 -9.99 34.34
CA LYS A 483 -6.62 -11.16 33.89
C LYS A 483 -7.96 -10.81 33.22
N GLY A 484 -8.30 -9.55 33.07
CA GLY A 484 -9.64 -9.12 32.72
C GLY A 484 -10.62 -9.12 33.90
N PRO A 485 -11.92 -8.93 33.65
CA PRO A 485 -12.56 -8.86 32.33
C PRO A 485 -12.20 -7.60 31.53
N ALA A 486 -12.52 -7.62 30.24
CA ALA A 486 -12.71 -6.41 29.43
C ALA A 486 -14.13 -5.90 29.68
N THR A 487 -14.31 -4.60 29.89
CA THR A 487 -15.63 -3.96 30.05
C THR A 487 -15.72 -2.73 29.14
N ASP A 488 -16.81 -2.60 28.38
CA ASP A 488 -17.06 -1.40 27.56
C ASP A 488 -17.91 -0.34 28.28
N ASN A 489 -18.17 0.77 27.58
CA ASN A 489 -18.98 1.89 28.06
C ASN A 489 -20.48 1.56 28.22
N GLN A 490 -20.93 0.35 27.85
CA GLN A 490 -22.29 -0.15 28.07
C GLN A 490 -22.34 -1.22 29.17
N GLY A 491 -21.22 -1.48 29.85
CA GLY A 491 -21.11 -2.51 30.89
C GLY A 491 -21.07 -3.95 30.34
N ARG A 492 -20.96 -4.14 29.02
CA ARG A 492 -20.86 -5.48 28.42
C ARG A 492 -19.44 -5.99 28.66
N THR A 493 -19.34 -7.24 29.12
CA THR A 493 -18.05 -7.85 29.51
C THR A 493 -17.58 -8.93 28.54
N LEU A 494 -16.27 -8.97 28.32
CA LEU A 494 -15.57 -10.08 27.69
C LEU A 494 -14.65 -10.72 28.73
N GLN A 495 -14.64 -12.05 28.84
CA GLN A 495 -13.57 -12.70 29.59
C GLN A 495 -12.28 -12.65 28.77
N ILE A 496 -11.15 -12.50 29.43
CA ILE A 496 -9.82 -12.47 28.80
C ILE A 496 -8.95 -13.56 29.39
N LYS A 497 -8.08 -14.13 28.56
CA LYS A 497 -7.09 -15.13 28.93
C LYS A 497 -5.77 -14.79 28.25
N ARG A 498 -4.68 -14.68 29.01
CA ARG A 498 -3.32 -14.76 28.46
C ARG A 498 -2.93 -16.23 28.34
N ILE A 499 -2.60 -16.67 27.13
CA ILE A 499 -1.81 -17.88 26.90
C ILE A 499 -0.35 -17.43 26.92
N ASP A 500 0.41 -17.94 27.89
CA ASP A 500 1.84 -17.79 27.93
C ASP A 500 2.47 -18.80 26.95
N LYS A 501 3.19 -18.33 25.92
CA LYS A 501 3.88 -19.22 24.97
C LYS A 501 5.26 -19.64 25.47
N LEU A 502 5.71 -19.06 26.60
CA LEU A 502 7.03 -19.21 27.21
C LEU A 502 7.03 -20.03 28.50
N LYS A 503 5.91 -20.67 28.83
CA LYS A 503 5.72 -21.23 30.15
C LYS A 503 6.50 -22.53 30.32
N ASP A 504 7.51 -22.41 31.17
CA ASP A 504 8.37 -23.44 31.74
C ASP A 504 9.47 -23.98 30.76
N GLU A 505 10.73 -23.97 31.22
CA GLU A 505 11.97 -24.55 30.65
C GLU A 505 12.56 -24.04 29.31
N ASP A 506 12.13 -22.90 28.77
CA ASP A 506 12.62 -22.36 27.47
C ASP A 506 13.90 -21.45 27.53
N LEU A 507 14.70 -21.47 28.61
CA LEU A 507 16.00 -20.74 28.70
C LEU A 507 17.17 -21.73 28.91
N PRO A 508 18.38 -21.48 28.36
CA PRO A 508 19.47 -22.45 28.44
C PRO A 508 20.09 -22.54 29.84
N GLU A 509 20.29 -23.77 30.32
CA GLU A 509 20.92 -24.05 31.62
C GLU A 509 22.35 -23.49 31.76
N PHE A 510 23.05 -23.28 30.63
CA PHE A 510 24.41 -22.73 30.60
C PHE A 510 24.47 -21.19 30.68
N TRP A 511 23.35 -20.50 30.84
CA TRP A 511 23.33 -19.06 31.05
C TRP A 511 23.62 -18.68 32.51
N ASP A 512 24.46 -17.66 32.68
CA ASP A 512 24.73 -17.03 33.97
C ASP A 512 23.49 -16.29 34.49
N ALA A 513 23.34 -16.21 35.82
CA ALA A 513 22.19 -15.58 36.45
C ALA A 513 22.09 -14.08 36.13
N MET A 514 21.06 -13.70 35.36
CA MET A 514 20.84 -12.30 34.95
C MET A 514 20.31 -11.44 36.12
N PRO A 515 20.80 -10.20 36.30
CA PRO A 515 20.29 -9.31 37.35
C PRO A 515 18.83 -8.90 37.12
N ALA A 516 18.07 -8.75 38.20
CA ALA A 516 16.65 -8.38 38.15
C ALA A 516 16.41 -7.07 37.35
N ASN A 517 15.37 -7.09 36.51
CA ASN A 517 15.01 -6.03 35.55
C ASN A 517 15.99 -5.81 34.38
N THR A 518 16.98 -6.68 34.17
CA THR A 518 17.86 -6.65 32.99
C THR A 518 17.20 -7.36 31.80
N SER A 519 17.10 -6.69 30.66
CA SER A 519 16.56 -7.22 29.40
C SER A 519 17.60 -7.95 28.55
N CYS A 520 18.82 -7.41 28.48
CA CYS A 520 19.98 -8.06 27.86
C CYS A 520 21.25 -7.92 28.71
N GLN A 521 22.10 -8.94 28.71
CA GLN A 521 23.43 -8.94 29.31
C GLN A 521 24.44 -9.58 28.36
N ALA A 522 25.58 -8.92 28.15
CA ALA A 522 26.76 -9.54 27.54
C ALA A 522 27.65 -10.10 28.66
N VAL A 523 28.00 -11.37 28.58
CA VAL A 523 28.79 -12.10 29.59
C VAL A 523 30.14 -12.50 28.99
N PRO A 524 31.28 -11.92 29.43
CA PRO A 524 32.60 -12.31 28.96
C PRO A 524 32.92 -13.78 29.30
N ILE A 525 33.20 -14.58 28.28
CA ILE A 525 33.53 -16.00 28.46
C ILE A 525 35.02 -16.16 28.70
N ALA A 526 35.38 -16.83 29.80
CA ALA A 526 36.77 -17.02 30.18
C ALA A 526 37.57 -17.83 29.13
N ALA A 527 38.78 -17.38 28.82
CA ALA A 527 39.65 -18.07 27.87
C ALA A 527 40.02 -19.47 28.39
N GLY A 528 39.91 -20.47 27.50
CA GLY A 528 40.22 -21.87 27.81
C GLY A 528 39.05 -22.72 28.30
N THR A 529 37.84 -22.16 28.47
CA THR A 529 36.63 -22.99 28.63
C THR A 529 36.29 -23.72 27.32
N THR A 530 35.48 -24.78 27.41
CA THR A 530 34.97 -25.50 26.23
C THR A 530 34.23 -24.57 25.28
N GLU A 531 33.33 -23.74 25.83
CA GLU A 531 32.54 -22.73 25.11
C GLU A 531 33.41 -21.71 24.36
N HIS A 532 34.39 -21.10 25.05
CA HIS A 532 35.34 -20.18 24.42
C HIS A 532 36.13 -20.87 23.31
N THR A 533 36.56 -22.11 23.54
CA THR A 533 37.36 -22.89 22.58
C THR A 533 36.55 -23.26 21.34
N GLU A 534 35.27 -23.60 21.50
CA GLU A 534 34.36 -23.90 20.39
C GLU A 534 34.14 -22.67 19.49
N VAL A 535 33.75 -21.52 20.07
CA VAL A 535 33.51 -20.28 19.32
C VAL A 535 34.79 -19.77 18.67
N LEU A 536 35.94 -19.87 19.37
CA LEU A 536 37.25 -19.51 18.82
C LEU A 536 37.66 -20.41 17.65
N ASN A 537 37.37 -21.72 17.71
CA ASN A 537 37.66 -22.65 16.62
C ASN A 537 36.79 -22.39 15.40
N LEU A 538 35.49 -22.10 15.57
CA LEU A 538 34.59 -21.72 14.47
C LEU A 538 35.07 -20.44 13.76
N PHE A 539 35.52 -19.44 14.52
CA PHE A 539 36.13 -18.23 13.96
C PHE A 539 37.45 -18.54 13.21
N ARG A 540 38.36 -19.27 13.86
CA ARG A 540 39.70 -19.61 13.32
C ARG A 540 39.68 -20.57 12.14
N ALA A 541 38.59 -21.32 11.93
CA ALA A 541 38.41 -22.17 10.76
C ALA A 541 38.51 -21.41 9.43
N THR A 542 38.28 -20.09 9.43
CA THR A 542 38.45 -19.25 8.23
C THR A 542 39.12 -17.89 8.47
N CYS A 543 39.13 -17.35 9.69
CA CYS A 543 39.70 -16.03 9.99
C CYS A 543 40.99 -16.12 10.81
N THR A 544 42.04 -15.41 10.37
CA THR A 544 43.38 -15.41 10.99
C THR A 544 43.65 -14.21 11.93
N GLN A 545 42.71 -13.27 12.06
CA GLN A 545 42.84 -12.13 12.99
C GLN A 545 42.79 -12.59 14.46
N ASN A 546 43.37 -11.80 15.37
CA ASN A 546 43.46 -12.16 16.77
C ASN A 546 42.21 -11.74 17.56
N VAL A 547 41.53 -12.72 18.15
CA VAL A 547 40.41 -12.50 19.07
C VAL A 547 40.93 -11.87 20.38
N ILE A 548 40.26 -10.81 20.82
CA ILE A 548 40.55 -10.04 22.03
C ILE A 548 39.64 -10.53 23.18
N LYS A 549 38.34 -10.69 22.89
CA LYS A 549 37.35 -11.24 23.82
C LYS A 549 36.19 -11.90 23.07
N ILE A 550 35.52 -12.83 23.74
CA ILE A 550 34.27 -13.46 23.32
C ILE A 550 33.26 -13.23 24.46
N GLU A 551 32.08 -12.71 24.13
CA GLU A 551 31.00 -12.44 25.09
C GLU A 551 29.74 -13.19 24.65
N ARG A 552 29.19 -14.07 25.50
CA ARG A 552 27.87 -14.65 25.27
C ARG A 552 26.82 -13.58 25.51
N ILE A 553 25.91 -13.41 24.55
CA ILE A 553 24.75 -12.55 24.74
C ILE A 553 23.66 -13.37 25.43
N GLN A 554 23.03 -12.78 26.43
CA GLN A 554 21.88 -13.32 27.14
C GLN A 554 20.74 -12.33 27.02
N ASN A 555 19.76 -12.65 26.17
CA ASN A 555 18.56 -11.84 25.93
C ASN A 555 17.37 -12.81 25.94
N PRO A 556 16.66 -12.94 27.07
CA PRO A 556 15.56 -13.90 27.23
C PRO A 556 14.44 -13.74 26.21
N LEU A 557 14.18 -12.52 25.73
CA LEU A 557 13.10 -12.25 24.77
C LEU A 557 13.48 -12.72 23.37
N LEU A 558 14.67 -12.33 22.88
CA LEU A 558 15.14 -12.74 21.56
C LEU A 558 15.35 -14.26 21.47
N TRP A 559 15.92 -14.87 22.53
CA TRP A 559 16.13 -16.33 22.58
C TRP A 559 14.80 -17.09 22.48
N LYS A 560 13.81 -16.69 23.28
CA LYS A 560 12.50 -17.35 23.29
C LYS A 560 11.71 -17.13 21.99
N SER A 561 11.86 -15.95 21.37
CA SER A 561 11.31 -15.68 20.03
C SER A 561 11.90 -16.64 18.98
N LEU A 562 13.22 -16.88 19.03
CA LEU A 562 13.89 -17.87 18.20
C LEU A 562 13.36 -19.28 18.44
N GLN A 563 13.28 -19.76 19.69
CA GLN A 563 12.84 -21.13 19.98
C GLN A 563 11.39 -21.38 19.54
N ILE A 564 10.51 -20.38 19.65
CA ILE A 564 9.13 -20.50 19.15
C ILE A 564 9.10 -20.56 17.62
N LYS A 565 9.86 -19.70 16.92
CA LYS A 565 9.94 -19.78 15.45
C LYS A 565 10.63 -21.05 14.96
N LYS A 566 11.56 -21.61 15.74
CA LYS A 566 12.16 -22.93 15.48
C LYS A 566 11.10 -24.03 15.56
N ARG A 567 10.31 -24.07 16.64
CA ARG A 567 9.23 -25.05 16.83
C ARG A 567 8.15 -24.97 15.73
N ASP A 568 7.81 -23.78 15.23
CA ASP A 568 6.96 -23.61 14.03
C ASP A 568 7.63 -24.20 12.78
N MET A 569 8.87 -23.78 12.49
CA MET A 569 9.59 -24.14 11.28
C MET A 569 9.85 -25.65 11.19
N GLU A 570 10.16 -26.31 12.31
CA GLU A 570 10.34 -27.76 12.41
C GLU A 570 9.05 -28.53 12.08
N GLN A 571 7.90 -28.08 12.59
CA GLN A 571 6.59 -28.67 12.27
C GLN A 571 6.21 -28.45 10.80
N ARG A 572 6.47 -27.24 10.29
CA ARG A 572 6.09 -26.79 8.95
C ARG A 572 6.96 -27.35 7.82
N ASN A 573 8.23 -27.65 8.10
CA ASN A 573 9.16 -28.28 7.15
C ASN A 573 9.31 -29.80 7.38
N ASN A 574 8.76 -30.34 8.48
CA ASN A 574 8.78 -31.76 8.81
C ASN A 574 10.20 -32.36 8.95
N HIS A 575 11.14 -31.56 9.47
CA HIS A 575 12.49 -31.97 9.84
C HIS A 575 13.05 -31.05 10.94
N GLN A 576 14.13 -31.45 11.62
CA GLN A 576 14.79 -30.65 12.67
C GLN A 576 15.97 -29.79 12.18
N ASN A 577 16.49 -30.06 10.98
CA ASN A 577 17.63 -29.35 10.40
C ASN A 577 17.27 -27.95 9.86
N ASN A 578 16.81 -27.05 10.72
CA ASN A 578 16.37 -25.69 10.36
C ASN A 578 17.30 -24.57 10.87
N GLU A 579 18.25 -24.88 11.75
CA GLU A 579 19.10 -23.90 12.43
C GLU A 579 20.56 -24.04 12.00
N SER A 580 21.18 -22.94 11.56
CA SER A 580 22.60 -22.84 11.23
C SER A 580 23.30 -21.85 12.18
N ARG A 581 24.59 -22.10 12.47
CA ARG A 581 25.43 -21.13 13.20
C ARG A 581 26.29 -20.36 12.19
N LEU A 582 26.06 -19.04 12.09
CA LEU A 582 26.57 -18.19 11.02
C LEU A 582 27.12 -16.85 11.56
N PHE A 583 27.98 -16.19 10.78
CA PHE A 583 28.70 -14.98 11.19
C PHE A 583 28.09 -13.69 10.62
N HIS A 584 27.97 -12.65 11.45
CA HIS A 584 27.51 -11.32 11.05
C HIS A 584 28.49 -10.22 11.50
N GLY A 585 29.23 -9.62 10.56
CA GLY A 585 30.15 -8.51 10.84
C GLY A 585 29.42 -7.19 11.07
N THR A 586 29.83 -6.41 12.09
CA THR A 586 29.14 -5.19 12.51
C THR A 586 30.10 -4.10 13.01
N CYS A 587 29.61 -2.87 13.19
CA CYS A 587 30.39 -1.79 13.80
C CYS A 587 30.05 -1.61 15.29
N HIS A 588 30.99 -1.06 16.06
CA HIS A 588 30.83 -0.86 17.51
C HIS A 588 29.55 -0.10 17.88
N SER A 589 29.20 0.94 17.12
CA SER A 589 28.01 1.79 17.34
C SER A 589 26.66 1.10 17.10
N THR A 590 26.64 -0.17 16.66
CA THR A 590 25.42 -0.98 16.50
C THR A 590 25.35 -2.19 17.42
N VAL A 591 26.38 -2.45 18.24
CA VAL A 591 26.43 -3.59 19.15
C VAL A 591 25.31 -3.54 20.19
N ASP A 592 25.14 -2.43 20.89
CA ASP A 592 24.14 -2.33 21.98
C ASP A 592 22.71 -2.50 21.44
N HIS A 593 22.41 -1.94 20.27
CA HIS A 593 21.13 -2.13 19.59
C HIS A 593 20.92 -3.60 19.18
N ILE A 594 21.92 -4.30 18.67
CA ILE A 594 21.78 -5.71 18.25
C ILE A 594 21.64 -6.63 19.48
N ASN A 595 22.34 -6.33 20.58
CA ASN A 595 22.20 -7.05 21.85
C ASN A 595 20.77 -6.91 22.41
N GLU A 596 20.24 -5.68 22.48
CA GLU A 596 18.96 -5.38 23.13
C GLU A 596 17.74 -5.68 22.25
N HIS A 597 17.81 -5.42 20.94
CA HIS A 597 16.67 -5.48 20.01
C HIS A 597 16.83 -6.50 18.88
N GLY A 598 17.98 -7.16 18.78
CA GLY A 598 18.28 -8.11 17.70
C GLY A 598 18.63 -7.42 16.39
N PHE A 599 18.63 -8.21 15.31
CA PHE A 599 18.91 -7.72 13.97
C PHE A 599 17.75 -6.86 13.44
N ASN A 600 18.03 -5.94 12.53
CA ASN A 600 17.02 -5.13 11.84
C ASN A 600 17.35 -5.13 10.34
N ARG A 601 16.49 -5.73 9.51
CA ARG A 601 16.74 -5.75 8.06
C ARG A 601 16.76 -4.37 7.41
N SER A 602 16.15 -3.34 8.00
CA SER A 602 16.26 -1.96 7.51
C SER A 602 17.65 -1.34 7.66
N TYR A 603 18.54 -1.95 8.46
CA TYR A 603 19.95 -1.59 8.50
C TYR A 603 20.82 -2.44 7.55
N ALA A 604 20.27 -3.55 7.04
CA ALA A 604 20.88 -4.32 5.96
C ALA A 604 20.65 -3.62 4.62
N GLY A 605 21.61 -3.76 3.69
CA GLY A 605 21.68 -2.96 2.46
C GLY A 605 22.89 -2.03 2.39
N LYS A 606 23.57 -1.74 3.53
CA LYS A 606 24.88 -1.04 3.52
C LYS A 606 25.89 -1.65 2.56
N ASN A 607 25.84 -2.96 2.35
CA ASN A 607 26.76 -3.71 1.51
C ASN A 607 25.96 -4.63 0.57
N ALA A 608 25.63 -4.12 -0.62
CA ALA A 608 25.10 -4.83 -1.79
C ALA A 608 24.07 -5.95 -1.51
N ALA A 609 22.77 -5.63 -1.59
CA ALA A 609 21.66 -6.55 -1.36
C ALA A 609 21.41 -7.55 -2.52
N CYS A 610 22.48 -8.17 -3.05
CA CYS A 610 22.49 -8.99 -4.27
C CYS A 610 21.51 -10.18 -4.27
N TYR A 611 21.14 -10.68 -3.09
CA TYR A 611 20.30 -11.87 -2.92
C TYR A 611 18.98 -11.57 -2.19
N GLY A 612 18.70 -10.29 -1.90
CA GLY A 612 17.46 -9.83 -1.29
C GLY A 612 17.66 -8.77 -0.19
N ASN A 613 16.60 -8.04 0.11
CA ASN A 613 16.52 -6.96 1.10
C ASN A 613 16.18 -7.55 2.49
N GLY A 614 17.08 -8.40 2.99
CA GLY A 614 17.01 -9.06 4.29
C GLY A 614 18.33 -8.97 5.06
N THR A 615 18.41 -9.57 6.25
CA THR A 615 19.65 -9.59 7.05
C THR A 615 20.57 -10.72 6.58
N TYR A 616 21.82 -10.37 6.28
CA TYR A 616 22.85 -11.26 5.74
C TYR A 616 23.69 -11.92 6.84
N PHE A 617 23.97 -13.22 6.68
CA PHE A 617 24.86 -13.99 7.55
C PHE A 617 25.78 -14.87 6.71
N ALA A 618 27.09 -14.82 6.96
CA ALA A 618 28.09 -15.59 6.22
C ALA A 618 28.39 -16.93 6.91
N VAL A 619 28.63 -17.98 6.13
CA VAL A 619 29.15 -19.26 6.63
C VAL A 619 30.60 -19.12 7.11
N ASN A 620 31.39 -18.28 6.43
CA ASN A 620 32.80 -18.07 6.73
C ASN A 620 33.02 -16.76 7.52
N ALA A 621 33.65 -16.86 8.69
CA ALA A 621 34.04 -15.71 9.51
C ALA A 621 34.91 -14.71 8.73
N SER A 622 35.80 -15.17 7.84
CA SER A 622 36.64 -14.30 7.01
C SER A 622 35.87 -13.31 6.13
N TYR A 623 34.68 -13.67 5.67
CA TYR A 623 33.82 -12.77 4.88
C TYR A 623 33.32 -11.61 5.75
N SER A 624 32.72 -11.95 6.89
CA SER A 624 32.26 -10.97 7.89
C SER A 624 33.42 -10.16 8.48
N ALA A 625 34.64 -10.70 8.53
CA ALA A 625 35.83 -10.03 9.05
C ALA A 625 36.38 -8.92 8.14
N SER A 626 35.84 -8.73 6.93
CA SER A 626 36.20 -7.60 6.07
C SER A 626 35.81 -6.27 6.73
N ASN A 627 36.65 -5.24 6.57
CA ASN A 627 36.38 -3.87 7.06
C ASN A 627 35.08 -3.27 6.49
N THR A 628 34.57 -3.83 5.39
CA THR A 628 33.27 -3.50 4.79
C THR A 628 32.09 -3.83 5.73
N TYR A 629 32.18 -4.93 6.49
CA TYR A 629 31.13 -5.40 7.41
C TYR A 629 31.53 -5.11 8.87
N SER A 630 32.60 -5.74 9.36
CA SER A 630 33.22 -5.44 10.65
C SER A 630 34.10 -4.19 10.57
N LYS A 631 33.49 -2.99 10.56
CA LYS A 631 34.24 -1.73 10.54
C LYS A 631 35.08 -1.56 11.82
N PRO A 632 36.40 -1.29 11.73
CA PRO A 632 37.24 -1.05 12.91
C PRO A 632 36.86 0.23 13.64
N ASN A 633 37.07 0.25 14.95
CA ASN A 633 37.01 1.44 15.79
C ASN A 633 38.34 2.23 15.74
N GLN A 634 38.48 3.26 16.58
CA GLN A 634 39.69 4.11 16.66
C GLN A 634 40.95 3.36 17.14
N THR A 635 40.78 2.25 17.88
CA THR A 635 41.85 1.36 18.35
C THR A 635 42.15 0.19 17.39
N GLY A 636 41.49 0.16 16.22
CA GLY A 636 41.63 -0.88 15.20
C GLY A 636 40.82 -2.16 15.45
N GLU A 637 40.03 -2.19 16.52
CA GLU A 637 39.28 -3.36 16.97
C GLU A 637 37.93 -3.47 16.24
N LYS A 638 37.48 -4.69 16.03
CA LYS A 638 36.40 -5.05 15.10
C LYS A 638 35.41 -6.00 15.78
N CYS A 639 34.13 -5.87 15.45
CA CYS A 639 33.03 -6.64 16.05
C CYS A 639 32.38 -7.58 15.04
N MET A 640 32.09 -8.81 15.46
CA MET A 640 31.33 -9.79 14.68
C MET A 640 30.52 -10.66 15.62
N TYR A 641 29.27 -10.94 15.27
CA TYR A 641 28.48 -11.95 15.97
C TYR A 641 28.68 -13.34 15.35
N LEU A 642 28.72 -14.36 16.20
CA LEU A 642 28.31 -15.71 15.86
C LEU A 642 26.84 -15.87 16.29
N CYS A 643 25.98 -16.24 15.35
CA CYS A 643 24.53 -16.18 15.48
C CYS A 643 23.91 -17.56 15.29
N ARG A 644 22.84 -17.88 16.02
CA ARG A 644 21.91 -18.94 15.62
C ARG A 644 20.91 -18.36 14.62
N VAL A 645 20.75 -18.98 13.46
CA VAL A 645 19.92 -18.48 12.37
C VAL A 645 19.01 -19.59 11.88
N LEU A 646 17.69 -19.33 11.87
CA LEU A 646 16.69 -20.24 11.34
C LEU A 646 16.64 -20.14 9.81
N THR A 647 17.58 -20.84 9.18
CA THR A 647 17.75 -20.93 7.73
C THR A 647 16.65 -21.75 7.05
N GLY A 648 16.11 -22.76 7.76
CA GLY A 648 15.02 -23.62 7.29
C GLY A 648 15.28 -24.26 5.92
N ASP A 649 14.21 -24.43 5.13
CA ASP A 649 14.33 -24.72 3.70
C ASP A 649 14.73 -23.44 2.96
N PHE A 650 15.77 -23.50 2.13
CA PHE A 650 16.31 -22.34 1.40
C PHE A 650 16.38 -22.54 -0.12
N THR A 651 16.49 -21.44 -0.86
CA THR A 651 16.66 -21.44 -2.32
C THR A 651 17.50 -20.25 -2.79
N ALA A 652 17.77 -20.15 -4.10
CA ALA A 652 18.58 -19.07 -4.68
C ALA A 652 17.93 -17.70 -4.45
N GLY A 653 18.68 -16.77 -3.86
CA GLY A 653 18.25 -15.39 -3.65
C GLY A 653 18.40 -14.54 -4.91
N GLN A 654 17.65 -13.44 -4.95
CA GLN A 654 17.71 -12.44 -6.02
C GLN A 654 17.59 -11.04 -5.43
N GLN A 655 18.24 -10.08 -6.07
CA GLN A 655 18.16 -8.66 -5.73
C GLN A 655 16.69 -8.20 -5.65
N ASN A 656 16.39 -7.29 -4.72
CA ASN A 656 15.06 -6.73 -4.44
C ASN A 656 13.99 -7.71 -3.92
N MET A 657 14.31 -8.98 -3.65
CA MET A 657 13.43 -9.84 -2.84
C MET A 657 13.20 -9.20 -1.46
N ILE A 658 11.95 -8.97 -1.05
CA ILE A 658 11.59 -8.50 0.31
C ILE A 658 11.07 -9.62 1.23
N MET A 659 11.02 -10.84 0.70
CA MET A 659 10.61 -12.09 1.36
C MET A 659 11.09 -13.28 0.50
N PRO A 660 11.21 -14.50 1.06
CA PRO A 660 11.55 -15.68 0.26
C PRO A 660 10.43 -16.02 -0.75
N PRO A 661 10.77 -16.68 -1.88
CA PRO A 661 9.80 -17.14 -2.86
C PRO A 661 8.99 -18.36 -2.36
N ALA A 662 7.94 -18.73 -3.11
CA ALA A 662 7.15 -19.92 -2.86
C ALA A 662 7.92 -21.22 -3.18
N LYS A 663 7.64 -22.32 -2.45
CA LYS A 663 8.18 -23.67 -2.71
C LYS A 663 7.58 -24.36 -3.95
N GLY A 664 6.79 -23.66 -4.75
CA GLY A 664 6.19 -24.16 -6.00
C GLY A 664 5.16 -23.18 -6.60
N THR A 665 4.74 -23.40 -7.83
CA THR A 665 3.84 -22.50 -8.59
C THR A 665 2.40 -22.42 -8.06
N VAL A 666 1.98 -23.40 -7.24
CA VAL A 666 0.62 -23.48 -6.65
C VAL A 666 0.67 -23.55 -5.11
N SER A 667 1.87 -23.48 -4.51
CA SER A 667 2.02 -23.59 -3.05
C SER A 667 2.01 -22.21 -2.39
N VAL A 668 1.19 -22.06 -1.34
CA VAL A 668 1.24 -20.91 -0.42
C VAL A 668 2.43 -20.98 0.56
N GLN A 669 3.09 -22.14 0.68
CA GLN A 669 4.28 -22.29 1.53
C GLN A 669 5.50 -21.66 0.84
N LYS A 670 6.20 -20.78 1.57
CA LYS A 670 7.44 -20.14 1.14
C LYS A 670 8.66 -20.88 1.70
N TYR A 671 9.81 -20.66 1.07
CA TYR A 671 11.10 -20.94 1.69
C TYR A 671 11.29 -20.06 2.95
N ASP A 672 12.22 -20.42 3.81
CA ASP A 672 12.48 -19.74 5.08
C ASP A 672 13.61 -18.70 4.98
N SER A 673 14.59 -18.96 4.12
CA SER A 673 15.68 -18.05 3.78
C SER A 673 16.08 -18.20 2.32
N VAL A 674 17.00 -17.35 1.85
CA VAL A 674 17.62 -17.49 0.52
C VAL A 674 19.15 -17.42 0.62
N VAL A 675 19.83 -17.99 -0.37
CA VAL A 675 21.29 -18.16 -0.40
C VAL A 675 21.91 -17.68 -1.71
N ASP A 676 23.22 -17.44 -1.70
CA ASP A 676 24.02 -17.13 -2.89
C ASP A 676 24.14 -18.33 -3.84
N ASN A 677 24.21 -19.54 -3.29
CA ASN A 677 24.34 -20.78 -4.05
C ASN A 677 23.65 -21.94 -3.32
N VAL A 678 22.66 -22.60 -3.96
CA VAL A 678 21.87 -23.67 -3.32
C VAL A 678 22.67 -24.96 -3.07
N ALA A 679 23.65 -25.27 -3.93
CA ALA A 679 24.45 -26.49 -3.80
C ALA A 679 25.57 -26.37 -2.76
N LYS A 680 26.06 -25.14 -2.51
CA LYS A 680 27.03 -24.83 -1.46
C LYS A 680 26.90 -23.37 -1.03
N PRO A 681 26.00 -23.04 -0.07
CA PRO A 681 25.86 -21.68 0.42
C PRO A 681 27.16 -21.15 1.03
N ALA A 682 27.55 -19.93 0.66
CA ALA A 682 28.53 -19.13 1.40
C ALA A 682 27.86 -18.10 2.32
N MET A 683 26.59 -17.75 2.06
CA MET A 683 25.78 -16.87 2.89
C MET A 683 24.29 -17.21 2.85
N PHE A 684 23.58 -16.79 3.90
CA PHE A 684 22.12 -16.87 4.03
C PHE A 684 21.53 -15.48 4.27
N VAL A 685 20.32 -15.24 3.75
CA VAL A 685 19.56 -14.00 3.91
C VAL A 685 18.18 -14.34 4.48
N ILE A 686 17.85 -13.76 5.65
CA ILE A 686 16.55 -13.91 6.32
C ILE A 686 15.73 -12.62 6.22
N PHE A 687 14.41 -12.75 6.23
CA PHE A 687 13.49 -11.61 6.01
C PHE A 687 12.59 -11.29 7.21
N HIS A 688 12.63 -12.11 8.26
CA HIS A 688 12.07 -11.77 9.57
C HIS A 688 13.21 -11.62 10.59
N ASP A 689 13.22 -10.50 11.29
CA ASP A 689 14.32 -10.11 12.20
C ASP A 689 14.51 -11.12 13.34
N SER A 690 13.41 -11.73 13.82
CA SER A 690 13.36 -12.78 14.85
C SER A 690 13.69 -14.20 14.35
N GLN A 691 14.13 -14.38 13.10
CA GLN A 691 14.74 -15.65 12.64
C GLN A 691 16.20 -15.80 13.09
N ALA A 692 16.83 -14.80 13.72
CA ALA A 692 18.21 -14.89 14.18
C ALA A 692 18.41 -14.40 15.62
N TYR A 693 19.29 -15.08 16.34
CA TYR A 693 19.72 -14.75 17.69
C TYR A 693 21.22 -14.45 17.68
N PRO A 694 21.68 -13.24 18.09
CA PRO A 694 23.10 -12.97 18.32
C PRO A 694 23.53 -13.78 19.54
N GLU A 695 24.31 -14.84 19.37
CA GLU A 695 24.64 -15.78 20.45
C GLU A 695 25.94 -15.37 21.15
N TYR A 696 26.96 -15.04 20.37
CA TYR A 696 28.25 -14.56 20.88
C TYR A 696 28.70 -13.32 20.11
N LEU A 697 29.15 -12.29 20.81
CA LEU A 697 29.92 -11.18 20.26
C LEU A 697 31.42 -11.52 20.34
N ILE A 698 32.09 -11.48 19.19
CA ILE A 698 33.53 -11.65 19.06
C ILE A 698 34.15 -10.28 18.78
N THR A 699 35.06 -9.84 19.64
CA THR A 699 35.88 -8.64 19.41
C THR A 699 37.28 -9.07 19.00
N PHE A 700 37.81 -8.57 17.89
CA PHE A 700 39.07 -9.03 17.27
C PHE A 700 39.84 -7.88 16.59
N LYS A 701 41.10 -8.11 16.22
CA LYS A 701 41.95 -7.22 15.41
C LYS A 701 42.96 -7.99 14.57
#